data_AF-A0A956QZ54-F1
#
_entry.id   AF-A0A956QZ54-F1
#
_cell.length_a   1.000
_cell.length_b   1.000
_cell.length_c   1.000
_cell.angle_alpha   90.00
_cell.angle_beta   90.00
_cell.angle_gamma   90.00
#
_symmetry.space_group_name_H-M   'P 1'
#
loop_
_entity.id
_entity.type
_entity.pdbx_description
1 polymer ?
#
loop_
_entity_poly.entity_id
_entity_poly.type
_entity_poly.pdbx_seq_one_letter_code
_entity_poly.pdbx_strand_id
1 'polypeptide(L)'
;LIDAPDSQQEAIERAGKHDFAAQVTADTIAMIPKFRGLTAGLARSTLLVDPHAGLGDSVGSFALNFAEGVALNKVGRSMLPGSGLQTFTASRLGNGLVAESATHLTAGFGFGAVKAGFDSHSWIDESGNVSLMQGAGSIAKAGTVGALINLPGGLVGMRAANLTSSALRRSAISPGAAALFVGGTSGYTSGAVIGGIEAVKQGKSFSESLSLINTSGMIGAVTGTVMMAGSHAVERPSLIRDAAEFSRSRSLALEEVGARSFKTKQRVEDALEPVGLDRLEPPPGRIRFTELNGRLGRGTTATEQFLYKPEGVKGPYESKQKFFDFLKFRTEKVVAYDVEGHNARILVKDSPSGKVTRQMEALRQLRLTADTEVPYDKLDFGQRSRIASEWGKTSDHMGLLKEYMPAGDAESSLPVVAARLKLLSHPNRNLALPEDMITVLDELPNANFVKDIVISDEPYIGDLWNRQFYGNSFETAATAGSDGRITYYRPRVEIVDGVDRSVIQEFGKHEWTHLSGGKNPGHENLARLANMVDKDVPVGETAVSENGAKDFYPSTRGGGTDKFYIRSYARTEPGEDFAVHMGEEFLSSDVDSFYNLAENAPVRTAVYAKNLSWALGQPYAGSRNTLGSMYNNRVEYVQRNVLPEAVKILENRLVSGTPAEKAAAAELLVQFGDPELHTASLVKLATDPALAVTPEAVPALKGVGFGHEGSVVDLPTLQDVAFDAAYRLNARNYGHDGFDFLLEHGRPDSPVKGMARERIRAQRGHNADAYERFLDLQGNRDGLPELMELIDRMPDARGRRLVFDEVLDVASGAEYGDSFKTAFLGRALRHPSLQMAAMENLNLKQSLDLDHMLGNLTFSRDRTVATKAQNLLDVVRHEKLVTRLGSLLTSKSPSQQSEGVILASGVKDDRLVEPLLQVVLGGHHSAQSPALKALELYSPEVVKFHLRSIGQKADALSRFRNQAG
;
A
#
# COMPACT_ATOMS: atom_id res chain seq x y z
N LEU A 1 35.86 -40.04 -2.89
CA LEU A 1 35.62 -38.64 -2.48
C LEU A 1 35.30 -38.60 -0.98
N ILE A 2 36.16 -39.18 -0.16
CA ILE A 2 36.28 -38.90 1.28
C ILE A 2 37.77 -39.14 1.55
N ASP A 3 38.50 -38.10 1.93
CA ASP A 3 39.91 -38.22 2.29
C ASP A 3 40.03 -39.07 3.56
N ALA A 4 41.08 -39.89 3.67
CA ALA A 4 41.35 -40.62 4.89
C ALA A 4 41.59 -39.62 6.05
N PRO A 5 41.10 -39.86 7.27
CA PRO A 5 41.41 -38.99 8.41
C PRO A 5 42.92 -38.99 8.68
N ASP A 6 43.49 -37.82 8.89
CA ASP A 6 44.93 -37.63 9.12
C ASP A 6 45.36 -38.08 10.52
N SER A 7 44.40 -38.33 11.42
CA SER A 7 44.65 -38.84 12.78
C SER A 7 43.50 -39.70 13.33
N GLN A 8 43.81 -40.51 14.35
CA GLN A 8 42.81 -41.29 15.10
C GLN A 8 41.77 -40.39 15.78
N GLN A 9 42.18 -39.20 16.23
CA GLN A 9 41.28 -38.24 16.86
C GLN A 9 40.30 -37.63 15.86
N GLU A 10 40.77 -37.34 14.65
CA GLU A 10 39.91 -36.90 13.55
C GLU A 10 38.96 -38.02 13.09
N ALA A 11 39.41 -39.28 13.09
CA ALA A 11 38.54 -40.43 12.81
C ALA A 11 37.41 -40.56 13.84
N ILE A 12 37.70 -40.38 15.13
CA ILE A 12 36.70 -40.39 16.21
C ILE A 12 35.74 -39.21 16.08
N GLU A 13 36.23 -38.01 15.78
CA GLU A 13 35.38 -36.83 15.59
C GLU A 13 34.47 -36.96 14.37
N ARG A 14 34.99 -37.50 13.26
CA ARG A 14 34.20 -37.78 12.05
C ARG A 14 33.14 -38.84 12.34
N ALA A 15 33.48 -39.93 13.04
CA ALA A 15 32.51 -40.94 13.45
C ALA A 15 31.37 -40.34 14.29
N GLY A 16 31.68 -39.50 15.29
CA GLY A 16 30.67 -38.82 16.08
C GLY A 16 29.77 -37.87 15.27
N LYS A 17 30.31 -37.18 14.27
CA LYS A 17 29.52 -36.34 13.33
C LYS A 17 28.60 -37.19 12.44
N HIS A 18 29.06 -38.36 12.01
CA HIS A 18 28.25 -39.29 11.22
C HIS A 18 27.12 -39.92 12.04
N ASP A 19 27.39 -40.33 13.27
CA ASP A 19 26.37 -40.88 14.19
C ASP A 19 25.29 -39.83 14.49
N PHE A 20 25.70 -38.58 14.74
CA PHE A 20 24.80 -37.46 14.92
C PHE A 20 23.93 -37.22 13.67
N ALA A 21 24.53 -37.20 12.47
CA ALA A 21 23.78 -37.03 11.23
C ALA A 21 22.81 -38.19 10.97
N ALA A 22 23.20 -39.43 11.28
CA ALA A 22 22.33 -40.60 11.19
C ALA A 22 21.15 -40.49 12.14
N GLN A 23 21.37 -40.04 13.39
CA GLN A 23 20.33 -39.82 14.38
C GLN A 23 19.32 -38.75 13.94
N VAL A 24 19.79 -37.59 13.47
CA VAL A 24 18.94 -36.51 12.95
C VAL A 24 18.13 -36.99 11.73
N THR A 25 18.77 -37.75 10.83
CA THR A 25 18.11 -38.31 9.65
C THR A 25 17.00 -39.30 10.05
N ALA A 26 17.31 -40.23 10.95
CA ALA A 26 16.37 -41.25 11.41
C ALA A 26 15.18 -40.64 12.19
N ASP A 27 15.44 -39.65 13.04
CA ASP A 27 14.41 -38.91 13.77
C ASP A 27 13.53 -38.08 12.81
N THR A 28 14.13 -37.41 11.82
CA THR A 28 13.40 -36.66 10.79
C THR A 28 12.47 -37.57 9.98
N ILE A 29 12.93 -38.77 9.62
CA ILE A 29 12.13 -39.78 8.91
C ILE A 29 10.98 -40.26 9.78
N ALA A 30 11.23 -40.55 11.06
CA ALA A 30 10.21 -41.01 11.99
C ALA A 30 9.08 -39.98 12.19
N MET A 31 9.40 -38.69 12.09
CA MET A 31 8.45 -37.58 12.22
C MET A 31 7.56 -37.38 10.98
N ILE A 32 7.87 -38.00 9.83
CA ILE A 32 7.08 -37.84 8.61
C ILE A 32 5.66 -38.43 8.81
N PRO A 33 4.60 -37.61 8.77
CA PRO A 33 3.26 -38.05 9.17
C PRO A 33 2.64 -39.10 8.24
N LYS A 34 3.16 -39.24 7.01
CA LYS A 34 2.73 -40.26 6.04
C LYS A 34 3.15 -41.67 6.46
N PHE A 35 4.21 -41.83 7.25
CA PHE A 35 4.58 -43.13 7.80
C PHE A 35 3.66 -43.46 8.98
N ARG A 36 3.04 -44.64 8.96
CA ARG A 36 2.35 -45.17 10.14
C ARG A 36 3.41 -45.44 11.22
N GLY A 37 3.02 -45.38 12.50
CA GLY A 37 3.94 -45.56 13.62
C GLY A 37 4.85 -46.79 13.48
N LEU A 38 4.31 -47.92 12.99
CA LEU A 38 5.10 -49.13 12.68
C LEU A 38 6.24 -48.87 11.69
N THR A 39 5.97 -48.16 10.59
CA THR A 39 6.95 -47.83 9.55
C THR A 39 7.98 -46.82 10.04
N ALA A 40 7.55 -45.83 10.83
CA ALA A 40 8.45 -44.86 11.45
C ALA A 40 9.42 -45.51 12.45
N GLY A 41 8.91 -46.43 13.28
CA GLY A 41 9.72 -47.24 14.19
C GLY A 41 10.73 -48.12 13.43
N LEU A 42 10.30 -48.85 12.40
CA LEU A 42 11.19 -49.70 11.60
C LEU A 42 12.27 -48.88 10.88
N ALA A 43 11.90 -47.74 10.27
CA ALA A 43 12.85 -46.89 9.56
C ALA A 43 13.92 -46.33 10.52
N ARG A 44 13.51 -45.91 11.72
CA ARG A 44 14.45 -45.40 12.72
C ARG A 44 15.38 -46.49 13.25
N SER A 45 14.84 -47.65 13.62
CA SER A 45 15.67 -48.75 14.14
C SER A 45 16.64 -49.32 13.13
N THR A 46 16.27 -49.35 11.85
CA THR A 46 17.16 -49.85 10.79
C THR A 46 18.29 -48.89 10.47
N LEU A 47 18.07 -47.58 10.56
CA LEU A 47 19.10 -46.57 10.32
C LEU A 47 20.08 -46.39 11.49
N LEU A 48 19.68 -46.78 12.70
CA LEU A 48 20.47 -46.63 13.93
C LEU A 48 20.93 -47.96 14.52
N VAL A 49 20.81 -49.07 13.77
CA VAL A 49 21.33 -50.35 14.25
C VAL A 49 22.85 -50.31 14.19
N ASP A 50 23.51 -50.60 15.31
CA ASP A 50 24.96 -50.76 15.33
C ASP A 50 25.30 -52.20 14.89
N PRO A 51 25.89 -52.40 13.70
CA PRO A 51 26.22 -53.74 13.22
C PRO A 51 27.37 -54.39 14.00
N HIS A 52 28.06 -53.65 14.87
CA HIS A 52 29.19 -54.12 15.67
C HIS A 52 28.82 -54.47 17.12
N ALA A 53 27.59 -54.14 17.56
CA ALA A 53 27.10 -54.50 18.87
C ALA A 53 26.79 -56.00 18.98
N GLY A 54 26.91 -56.57 20.18
CA GLY A 54 26.48 -57.96 20.44
C GLY A 54 24.99 -58.14 20.12
N LEU A 55 24.56 -59.36 19.78
CA LEU A 55 23.18 -59.64 19.37
C LEU A 55 22.14 -59.15 20.40
N GLY A 56 22.44 -59.28 21.71
CA GLY A 56 21.56 -58.80 22.79
C GLY A 56 21.42 -57.27 22.80
N ASP A 57 22.53 -56.56 22.68
CA ASP A 57 22.56 -55.08 22.67
C ASP A 57 21.96 -54.52 21.37
N SER A 58 22.15 -55.23 20.25
CA SER A 58 21.54 -54.92 18.96
C SER A 58 20.02 -55.05 19.01
N VAL A 59 19.48 -56.10 19.65
CA VAL A 59 18.02 -56.28 19.80
C VAL A 59 17.42 -55.26 20.76
N GLY A 60 18.11 -54.95 21.87
CA GLY A 60 17.68 -53.94 22.84
C GLY A 60 17.66 -52.53 22.25
N SER A 61 18.74 -52.11 21.59
CA SER A 61 18.83 -50.82 20.89
C SER A 61 17.82 -50.73 19.74
N PHE A 62 17.63 -51.80 18.97
CA PHE A 62 16.62 -51.84 17.91
C PHE A 62 15.20 -51.64 18.46
N ALA A 63 14.84 -52.29 19.57
CA ALA A 63 13.52 -52.18 20.20
C ALA A 63 13.28 -50.79 20.81
N LEU A 64 14.28 -50.21 21.47
CA LEU A 64 14.23 -48.84 21.99
C LEU A 64 14.10 -47.83 20.86
N ASN A 65 14.92 -47.97 19.81
CA ASN A 65 14.87 -47.10 18.65
C ASN A 65 13.54 -47.19 17.90
N PHE A 66 12.90 -48.36 17.95
CA PHE A 66 11.61 -48.61 17.31
C PHE A 66 10.51 -47.87 18.07
N ALA A 67 10.50 -48.02 19.39
CA ALA A 67 9.54 -47.37 20.26
C ALA A 67 9.68 -45.84 20.25
N GLU A 68 10.91 -45.32 20.25
CA GLU A 68 11.20 -43.89 20.10
C GLU A 68 10.67 -43.38 18.75
N GLY A 69 10.90 -44.11 17.65
CA GLY A 69 10.39 -43.75 16.32
C GLY A 69 8.86 -43.72 16.24
N VAL A 70 8.17 -44.68 16.88
CA VAL A 70 6.71 -44.69 17.00
C VAL A 70 6.21 -43.47 17.79
N ALA A 71 6.89 -43.12 18.89
CA ALA A 71 6.53 -42.00 19.74
C ALA A 71 6.74 -40.65 19.03
N LEU A 72 7.87 -40.45 18.35
CA LEU A 72 8.17 -39.27 17.53
C LEU A 72 7.13 -39.10 16.41
N ASN A 73 6.73 -40.19 15.76
CA ASN A 73 5.66 -40.15 14.75
C ASN A 73 4.32 -39.68 15.32
N LYS A 74 3.97 -40.14 16.53
CA LYS A 74 2.72 -39.75 17.20
C LYS A 74 2.70 -38.25 17.53
N VAL A 75 3.84 -37.70 17.95
CA VAL A 75 4.00 -36.24 18.17
C VAL A 75 3.97 -35.48 16.83
N GLY A 76 4.65 -35.96 15.79
CA GLY A 76 4.60 -35.34 14.45
C GLY A 76 3.19 -35.29 13.85
N ARG A 77 2.38 -36.33 14.08
CA ARG A 77 0.99 -36.37 13.61
C ARG A 77 0.06 -35.45 14.40
N SER A 78 0.35 -35.13 15.66
CA SER A 78 -0.44 -34.16 16.42
C SER A 78 -0.22 -32.72 15.94
N MET A 79 0.79 -32.45 15.11
CA MET A 79 1.02 -31.14 14.51
C MET A 79 0.31 -30.90 13.17
N LEU A 80 -0.25 -31.95 12.56
CA LEU A 80 -0.85 -31.83 11.24
C LEU A 80 -2.10 -30.92 11.25
N PRO A 81 -2.36 -30.21 10.13
CA PRO A 81 -3.64 -29.54 9.92
C PRO A 81 -4.82 -30.50 10.14
N GLY A 82 -5.75 -30.14 11.03
CA GLY A 82 -6.92 -30.94 11.41
C GLY A 82 -6.68 -32.01 12.47
N SER A 83 -5.51 -32.05 13.11
CA SER A 83 -5.26 -32.94 14.25
C SER A 83 -6.10 -32.54 15.46
N GLY A 84 -6.38 -33.48 16.36
CA GLY A 84 -7.10 -33.18 17.61
C GLY A 84 -6.42 -32.11 18.47
N LEU A 85 -5.09 -32.00 18.44
CA LEU A 85 -4.34 -30.96 19.16
C LEU A 85 -4.51 -29.58 18.50
N GLN A 86 -4.46 -29.51 17.17
CA GLN A 86 -4.67 -28.25 16.44
C GLN A 86 -6.14 -27.80 16.54
N THR A 87 -7.10 -28.71 16.43
CA THR A 87 -8.52 -28.40 16.65
C THR A 87 -8.78 -27.97 18.09
N PHE A 88 -8.13 -28.60 19.07
CA PHE A 88 -8.24 -28.21 20.47
C PHE A 88 -7.65 -26.82 20.73
N THR A 89 -6.44 -26.53 20.25
CA THR A 89 -5.82 -25.20 20.40
C THR A 89 -6.59 -24.12 19.64
N ALA A 90 -7.03 -24.38 18.40
CA ALA A 90 -7.84 -23.44 17.62
C ALA A 90 -9.22 -23.17 18.25
N SER A 91 -9.87 -24.17 18.84
CA SER A 91 -11.16 -23.99 19.53
C SER A 91 -11.04 -23.20 20.84
N ARG A 92 -9.85 -23.19 21.47
CA ARG A 92 -9.60 -22.49 22.74
C ARG A 92 -8.97 -21.11 22.58
N LEU A 93 -8.14 -20.93 21.57
CA LEU A 93 -7.31 -19.73 21.36
C LEU A 93 -7.66 -18.97 20.06
N GLY A 94 -8.67 -19.45 19.31
CA GLY A 94 -9.07 -18.88 18.02
C GLY A 94 -8.20 -19.34 16.85
N ASN A 95 -8.46 -18.81 15.65
CA ASN A 95 -7.59 -19.00 14.50
C ASN A 95 -6.60 -17.82 14.43
N GLY A 96 -5.29 -18.10 14.40
CA GLY A 96 -4.25 -17.07 14.29
C GLY A 96 -2.95 -17.41 15.02
N LEU A 97 -2.05 -16.43 15.09
CA LEU A 97 -0.66 -16.58 15.57
C LEU A 97 -0.57 -17.18 16.99
N VAL A 98 -1.54 -16.91 17.86
CA VAL A 98 -1.58 -17.42 19.24
C VAL A 98 -1.85 -18.93 19.30
N ALA A 99 -2.84 -19.43 18.54
CA ALA A 99 -3.13 -20.86 18.47
C ALA A 99 -2.02 -21.64 17.75
N GLU A 100 -1.40 -21.01 16.75
CA GLU A 100 -0.22 -21.52 16.05
C GLU A 100 0.99 -21.64 16.98
N SER A 101 1.30 -20.58 17.73
CA SER A 101 2.37 -20.59 18.73
C SER A 101 2.14 -21.65 19.80
N ALA A 102 0.91 -21.78 20.30
CA ALA A 102 0.55 -22.82 21.27
C ALA A 102 0.71 -24.25 20.70
N THR A 103 0.38 -24.46 19.42
CA THR A 103 0.58 -25.77 18.74
C THR A 103 2.06 -26.11 18.63
N HIS A 104 2.91 -25.15 18.25
CA HIS A 104 4.35 -25.36 18.14
C HIS A 104 5.04 -25.53 19.50
N LEU A 105 4.65 -24.77 20.52
CA LEU A 105 5.13 -24.97 21.90
C LEU A 105 4.77 -26.38 22.39
N THR A 106 3.52 -26.81 22.23
CA THR A 106 3.05 -28.12 22.70
C THR A 106 3.75 -29.28 21.99
N ALA A 107 3.95 -29.15 20.67
CA ALA A 107 4.62 -30.19 19.90
C ALA A 107 6.13 -30.22 20.14
N GLY A 108 6.77 -29.06 20.30
CA GLY A 108 8.18 -28.95 20.67
C GLY A 108 8.43 -29.59 22.04
N PHE A 109 7.51 -29.37 22.98
CA PHE A 109 7.49 -30.07 24.26
C PHE A 109 7.38 -31.59 24.09
N GLY A 110 6.46 -32.05 23.25
CA GLY A 110 6.29 -33.47 22.95
C GLY A 110 7.57 -34.12 22.40
N PHE A 111 8.27 -33.47 21.48
CA PHE A 111 9.53 -34.00 20.93
C PHE A 111 10.63 -34.07 21.98
N GLY A 112 10.81 -33.00 22.77
CA GLY A 112 11.78 -33.00 23.87
C GLY A 112 11.49 -34.07 24.91
N ALA A 113 10.22 -34.27 25.27
CA ALA A 113 9.80 -35.30 26.22
C ALA A 113 10.05 -36.72 25.71
N VAL A 114 9.81 -36.98 24.42
CA VAL A 114 10.11 -38.29 23.80
C VAL A 114 11.62 -38.54 23.78
N LYS A 115 12.43 -37.57 23.35
CA LYS A 115 13.90 -37.72 23.30
C LYS A 115 14.49 -38.00 24.69
N ALA A 116 14.07 -37.27 25.71
CA ALA A 116 14.52 -37.51 27.08
C ALA A 116 13.96 -38.82 27.67
N GLY A 117 12.73 -39.20 27.32
CA GLY A 117 12.11 -40.42 27.84
C GLY A 117 12.78 -41.71 27.35
N PHE A 118 13.29 -41.72 26.12
CA PHE A 118 13.97 -42.88 25.51
C PHE A 118 15.49 -42.87 25.68
N ASP A 119 16.07 -41.81 26.26
CA ASP A 119 17.49 -41.73 26.54
C ASP A 119 17.81 -42.31 27.93
N SER A 120 18.51 -43.44 27.97
CA SER A 120 18.85 -44.12 29.23
C SER A 120 19.63 -43.21 30.20
N HIS A 121 20.46 -42.29 29.68
CA HIS A 121 21.22 -41.34 30.51
C HIS A 121 20.33 -40.30 31.20
N SER A 122 19.16 -39.99 30.64
CA SER A 122 18.20 -39.05 31.25
C SER A 122 17.59 -39.60 32.54
N TRP A 123 17.72 -40.91 32.78
CA TRP A 123 17.21 -41.60 33.97
C TRP A 123 18.29 -41.95 34.99
N ILE A 124 19.56 -41.65 34.71
CA ILE A 124 20.67 -41.98 35.61
C ILE A 124 21.08 -40.72 36.38
N ASP A 125 21.09 -40.79 37.71
CA ASP A 125 21.54 -39.69 38.57
C ASP A 125 23.07 -39.56 38.62
N GLU A 126 23.58 -38.52 39.28
CA GLU A 126 25.02 -38.24 39.41
C GLU A 126 25.78 -39.39 40.11
N SER A 127 25.08 -40.28 40.82
CA SER A 127 25.66 -41.45 41.48
C SER A 127 25.58 -42.73 40.64
N GLY A 128 25.09 -42.66 39.41
CA GLY A 128 24.98 -43.80 38.51
C GLY A 128 23.73 -44.67 38.72
N ASN A 129 22.77 -44.25 39.56
CA ASN A 129 21.55 -45.01 39.83
C ASN A 129 20.37 -44.54 38.98
N VAL A 130 19.44 -45.45 38.67
CA VAL A 130 18.20 -45.10 37.98
C VAL A 130 17.30 -44.29 38.93
N SER A 131 17.01 -43.03 38.57
CA SER A 131 16.23 -42.07 39.33
C SER A 131 15.04 -41.56 38.52
N LEU A 132 13.84 -41.85 39.05
CA LEU A 132 12.56 -41.40 38.46
C LEU A 132 12.42 -39.87 38.52
N MET A 133 13.00 -39.24 39.56
CA MET A 133 13.05 -37.78 39.67
C MET A 133 13.99 -37.15 38.64
N GLN A 134 15.15 -37.76 38.40
CA GLN A 134 16.06 -37.31 37.34
C GLN A 134 15.43 -37.45 35.96
N GLY A 135 14.75 -38.58 35.71
CA GLY A 135 13.98 -38.80 34.48
C GLY A 135 12.89 -37.74 34.25
N ALA A 136 12.08 -37.46 35.29
CA ALA A 136 11.05 -36.42 35.22
C ALA A 136 11.64 -35.01 34.98
N GLY A 137 12.76 -34.69 35.64
CA GLY A 137 13.48 -33.43 35.46
C GLY A 137 14.04 -33.27 34.04
N SER A 138 14.65 -34.33 33.49
CA SER A 138 15.17 -34.37 32.13
C SER A 138 14.06 -34.23 31.08
N ILE A 139 12.91 -34.89 31.28
CA ILE A 139 11.73 -34.75 30.42
C ILE A 139 11.19 -33.31 30.43
N ALA A 140 11.06 -32.70 31.61
CA ALA A 140 10.58 -31.32 31.73
C ALA A 140 11.56 -30.32 31.09
N LYS A 141 12.87 -30.50 31.30
CA LYS A 141 13.92 -29.66 30.72
C LYS A 141 13.97 -29.78 29.20
N ALA A 142 14.06 -31.01 28.67
CA ALA A 142 14.10 -31.26 27.24
C ALA A 142 12.80 -30.84 26.55
N GLY A 143 11.64 -31.06 27.18
CA GLY A 143 10.36 -30.57 26.68
C GLY A 143 10.30 -29.04 26.61
N THR A 144 10.74 -28.33 27.65
CA THR A 144 10.74 -26.86 27.65
C THR A 144 11.66 -26.29 26.57
N VAL A 145 12.84 -26.89 26.40
CA VAL A 145 13.80 -26.52 25.35
C VAL A 145 13.23 -26.79 23.96
N GLY A 146 12.65 -27.98 23.76
CA GLY A 146 11.99 -28.34 22.52
C GLY A 146 10.85 -27.38 22.17
N ALA A 147 10.07 -26.91 23.16
CA ALA A 147 9.03 -25.92 22.98
C ALA A 147 9.59 -24.56 22.49
N LEU A 148 10.63 -24.05 23.15
CA LEU A 148 11.25 -22.77 22.82
C LEU A 148 11.89 -22.76 21.43
N ILE A 149 12.49 -23.88 21.01
CA ILE A 149 13.17 -24.02 19.71
C ILE A 149 12.16 -24.29 18.57
N ASN A 150 11.08 -25.02 18.84
CA ASN A 150 10.07 -25.33 17.82
C ASN A 150 9.20 -24.12 17.44
N LEU A 151 9.14 -23.07 18.27
CA LEU A 151 8.40 -21.85 17.95
C LEU A 151 8.96 -21.13 16.71
N PRO A 152 10.25 -20.75 16.62
CA PRO A 152 10.82 -20.16 15.41
C PRO A 152 10.87 -21.15 14.23
N GLY A 153 11.25 -22.42 14.48
CA GLY A 153 11.32 -23.44 13.42
C GLY A 153 9.97 -23.75 12.79
N GLY A 154 8.91 -23.78 13.60
CA GLY A 154 7.52 -24.00 13.20
C GLY A 154 6.93 -22.88 12.36
N LEU A 155 7.17 -21.63 12.77
CA LEU A 155 6.75 -20.44 12.04
C LEU A 155 7.41 -20.36 10.64
N VAL A 156 8.69 -20.73 10.52
CA VAL A 156 9.40 -20.80 9.23
C VAL A 156 8.79 -21.90 8.35
N GLY A 157 8.55 -23.10 8.90
CA GLY A 157 7.99 -24.23 8.16
C GLY A 157 6.57 -23.98 7.64
N MET A 158 5.70 -23.36 8.44
CA MET A 158 4.32 -23.03 8.06
C MET A 158 4.24 -21.85 7.08
N ARG A 159 5.06 -20.80 7.25
CA ARG A 159 5.14 -19.71 6.26
C ARG A 159 5.60 -20.23 4.91
N ALA A 160 6.58 -21.14 4.90
CA ALA A 160 7.02 -21.81 3.67
C ALA A 160 5.91 -22.68 3.04
N ALA A 161 5.13 -23.42 3.83
CA ALA A 161 3.99 -24.20 3.35
C ALA A 161 2.84 -23.31 2.80
N ASN A 162 2.57 -22.17 3.44
CA ASN A 162 1.58 -21.19 3.00
C ASN A 162 2.01 -20.49 1.70
N LEU A 163 3.29 -20.13 1.58
CA LEU A 163 3.87 -19.60 0.33
C LEU A 163 3.77 -20.63 -0.81
N THR A 164 4.02 -21.90 -0.51
CA THR A 164 3.95 -22.99 -1.51
C THR A 164 2.53 -23.29 -1.95
N SER A 165 1.57 -23.34 -1.02
CA SER A 165 0.15 -23.54 -1.36
C SER A 165 -0.42 -22.36 -2.15
N SER A 166 0.02 -21.14 -1.86
CA SER A 166 -0.29 -19.93 -2.64
C SER A 166 0.31 -20.01 -4.06
N ALA A 167 1.59 -20.39 -4.19
CA ALA A 167 2.25 -20.58 -5.47
C ALA A 167 1.62 -21.72 -6.30
N LEU A 168 1.18 -22.81 -5.64
CA LEU A 168 0.46 -23.91 -6.28
C LEU A 168 -0.92 -23.49 -6.79
N ARG A 169 -1.69 -22.70 -6.00
CA ARG A 169 -2.98 -22.14 -6.42
C ARG A 169 -2.85 -21.19 -7.63
N ARG A 170 -1.68 -20.55 -7.77
CA ARG A 170 -1.34 -19.68 -8.90
C ARG A 170 -0.70 -20.42 -10.08
N SER A 171 -0.58 -21.76 -10.01
CA SER A 171 0.16 -22.58 -10.99
C SER A 171 1.63 -22.15 -11.22
N ALA A 172 2.21 -21.40 -10.27
CA ALA A 172 3.58 -20.87 -10.38
C ALA A 172 4.65 -21.94 -10.10
N ILE A 173 4.26 -23.05 -9.47
CA ILE A 173 5.11 -24.22 -9.24
C ILE A 173 4.31 -25.49 -9.51
N SER A 174 4.97 -26.53 -10.02
CA SER A 174 4.32 -27.82 -10.23
C SER A 174 3.96 -28.49 -8.90
N PRO A 175 2.94 -29.36 -8.85
CA PRO A 175 2.63 -30.15 -7.66
C PRO A 175 3.81 -30.98 -7.12
N GLY A 176 4.70 -31.43 -8.02
CA GLY A 176 5.93 -32.13 -7.64
C GLY A 176 6.93 -31.20 -6.94
N ALA A 177 7.19 -30.01 -7.49
CA ALA A 177 8.06 -29.02 -6.88
C ALA A 177 7.51 -28.53 -5.53
N ALA A 178 6.19 -28.36 -5.42
CA ALA A 178 5.52 -28.04 -4.17
C ALA A 178 5.70 -29.13 -3.11
N ALA A 179 5.55 -30.41 -3.47
CA ALA A 179 5.76 -31.53 -2.56
C ALA A 179 7.22 -31.62 -2.08
N LEU A 180 8.20 -31.39 -2.96
CA LEU A 180 9.61 -31.34 -2.60
C LEU A 180 9.93 -30.17 -1.68
N PHE A 181 9.35 -28.99 -1.94
CA PHE A 181 9.54 -27.81 -1.12
C PHE A 181 8.97 -27.99 0.29
N VAL A 182 7.74 -28.51 0.39
CA VAL A 182 7.10 -28.87 1.67
C VAL A 182 7.90 -29.95 2.39
N GLY A 183 8.45 -30.94 1.66
CA GLY A 183 9.36 -31.95 2.20
C GLY A 183 10.60 -31.32 2.82
N GLY A 184 11.27 -30.43 2.10
CA GLY A 184 12.49 -29.78 2.58
C GLY A 184 12.25 -28.81 3.74
N THR A 185 11.13 -28.09 3.77
CA THR A 185 10.85 -27.15 4.87
C THR A 185 10.39 -27.87 6.14
N SER A 186 9.53 -28.89 6.02
CA SER A 186 9.13 -29.73 7.15
C SER A 186 10.30 -30.54 7.70
N GLY A 187 11.16 -31.04 6.81
CA GLY A 187 12.42 -31.66 7.18
C GLY A 187 13.35 -30.70 7.93
N TYR A 188 13.49 -29.45 7.46
CA TYR A 188 14.32 -28.44 8.12
C TYR A 188 13.84 -28.16 9.55
N THR A 189 12.55 -27.91 9.73
CA THR A 189 11.97 -27.65 11.05
C THR A 189 12.20 -28.82 12.00
N SER A 190 11.94 -30.05 11.54
CA SER A 190 12.15 -31.26 12.35
C SER A 190 13.62 -31.41 12.75
N GLY A 191 14.53 -31.29 11.79
CA GLY A 191 15.97 -31.36 12.03
C GLY A 191 16.45 -30.28 13.01
N ALA A 192 15.99 -29.04 12.86
CA ALA A 192 16.36 -27.93 13.74
C ALA A 192 15.93 -28.15 15.20
N VAL A 193 14.73 -28.70 15.42
CA VAL A 193 14.25 -29.06 16.76
C VAL A 193 15.10 -30.16 17.38
N ILE A 194 15.42 -31.21 16.62
CA ILE A 194 16.26 -32.32 17.08
C ILE A 194 17.67 -31.83 17.43
N GLY A 195 18.29 -31.02 16.56
CA GLY A 195 19.61 -30.44 16.81
C GLY A 195 19.64 -29.53 18.04
N GLY A 196 18.56 -28.80 18.28
CA GLY A 196 18.40 -27.98 19.48
C GLY A 196 18.29 -28.78 20.77
N ILE A 197 17.53 -29.88 20.74
CA ILE A 197 17.40 -30.78 21.89
C ILE A 197 18.75 -31.46 22.19
N GLU A 198 19.45 -31.92 21.16
CA GLU A 198 20.74 -32.60 21.32
C GLU A 198 21.86 -31.65 21.77
N ALA A 199 21.84 -30.39 21.32
CA ALA A 199 22.79 -29.37 21.79
C ALA A 199 22.66 -29.13 23.29
N VAL A 200 21.43 -29.02 23.79
CA VAL A 200 21.17 -28.82 25.21
C VAL A 200 21.50 -30.06 26.02
N LYS A 201 21.24 -31.26 25.48
CA LYS A 201 21.64 -32.53 26.11
C LYS A 201 23.16 -32.60 26.28
N GLN A 202 23.92 -32.18 25.28
CA GLN A 202 25.38 -32.16 25.29
C GLN A 202 25.99 -30.98 26.07
N GLY A 203 25.16 -30.13 26.70
CA GLY A 203 25.64 -28.98 27.47
C GLY A 203 26.36 -27.93 26.62
N LYS A 204 26.05 -27.85 25.32
CA LYS A 204 26.69 -26.93 24.38
C LYS A 204 26.36 -25.47 24.73
N SER A 205 27.29 -24.57 24.45
CA SER A 205 27.04 -23.13 24.58
C SER A 205 25.90 -22.69 23.66
N PHE A 206 25.33 -21.50 23.89
CA PHE A 206 24.24 -20.98 23.05
C PHE A 206 24.65 -20.87 21.57
N SER A 207 25.88 -20.44 21.29
CA SER A 207 26.43 -20.37 19.93
C SER A 207 26.56 -21.73 19.27
N GLU A 208 27.07 -22.73 19.99
CA GLU A 208 27.18 -24.10 19.50
C GLU A 208 25.79 -24.73 19.32
N SER A 209 24.83 -24.37 20.17
CA SER A 209 23.44 -24.82 20.05
C SER A 209 22.78 -24.29 18.80
N LEU A 210 22.96 -23.00 18.47
CA LEU A 210 22.45 -22.42 17.23
C LEU A 210 23.12 -23.04 15.98
N SER A 211 24.42 -23.31 16.04
CA SER A 211 25.14 -24.00 14.97
C SER A 211 24.60 -25.41 14.76
N LEU A 212 24.34 -26.14 15.85
CA LEU A 212 23.79 -27.50 15.81
C LEU A 212 22.33 -27.50 15.31
N ILE A 213 21.51 -26.55 15.75
CA ILE A 213 20.13 -26.32 15.24
C ILE A 213 20.15 -26.10 13.72
N ASN A 214 21.02 -25.23 13.22
CA ASN A 214 21.10 -24.96 11.79
C ASN A 214 21.61 -26.19 11.00
N THR A 215 22.67 -26.84 11.49
CA THR A 215 23.26 -28.02 10.85
C THR A 215 22.25 -29.17 10.77
N SER A 216 21.55 -29.46 11.88
CA SER A 216 20.50 -30.47 11.89
C SER A 216 19.30 -30.06 11.05
N GLY A 217 18.97 -28.77 11.00
CA GLY A 217 17.97 -28.24 10.08
C GLY A 217 18.33 -28.54 8.62
N MET A 218 19.57 -28.31 8.20
CA MET A 218 20.01 -28.64 6.84
C MET A 218 19.94 -30.14 6.54
N ILE A 219 20.39 -31.00 7.46
CA ILE A 219 20.29 -32.47 7.35
C ILE A 219 18.83 -32.88 7.22
N GLY A 220 17.97 -32.32 8.06
CA GLY A 220 16.53 -32.56 8.03
C GLY A 220 15.90 -32.11 6.72
N ALA A 221 16.31 -30.96 6.17
CA ALA A 221 15.80 -30.44 4.90
C ALA A 221 16.10 -31.36 3.72
N VAL A 222 17.34 -31.87 3.66
CA VAL A 222 17.74 -32.85 2.64
C VAL A 222 16.93 -34.13 2.81
N THR A 223 16.86 -34.64 4.04
CA THR A 223 16.13 -35.88 4.38
C THR A 223 14.64 -35.78 4.01
N GLY A 224 13.97 -34.69 4.38
CA GLY A 224 12.56 -34.46 4.08
C GLY A 224 12.28 -34.30 2.58
N THR A 225 13.20 -33.67 1.85
CA THR A 225 13.12 -33.57 0.38
C THR A 225 13.21 -34.95 -0.27
N VAL A 226 14.22 -35.74 0.11
CA VAL A 226 14.45 -37.11 -0.43
C VAL A 226 13.27 -38.02 -0.11
N MET A 227 12.72 -37.97 1.10
CA MET A 227 11.59 -38.80 1.49
C MET A 227 10.29 -38.41 0.78
N MET A 228 10.04 -37.11 0.58
CA MET A 228 8.90 -36.69 -0.24
C MET A 228 9.06 -37.11 -1.70
N ALA A 229 10.26 -36.97 -2.27
CA ALA A 229 10.56 -37.45 -3.61
C ALA A 229 10.31 -38.96 -3.76
N GLY A 230 10.83 -39.76 -2.83
CA GLY A 230 10.63 -41.22 -2.80
C GLY A 230 9.17 -41.63 -2.66
N SER A 231 8.39 -40.91 -1.84
CA SER A 231 6.96 -41.17 -1.67
C SER A 231 6.13 -40.90 -2.94
N HIS A 232 6.62 -40.05 -3.84
CA HIS A 232 6.01 -39.74 -5.13
C HIS A 232 6.66 -40.46 -6.31
N ALA A 233 7.84 -41.08 -6.12
CA ALA A 233 8.57 -41.80 -7.16
C ALA A 233 7.88 -43.09 -7.62
N VAL A 234 7.02 -43.68 -6.78
CA VAL A 234 6.15 -44.81 -7.16
C VAL A 234 5.17 -44.40 -8.28
N GLU A 235 4.83 -43.11 -8.36
CA GLU A 235 3.94 -42.55 -9.39
C GLU A 235 4.70 -41.84 -10.52
N ARG A 236 5.90 -41.28 -10.25
CA ARG A 236 6.73 -40.56 -11.23
C ARG A 236 8.24 -40.71 -10.96
N PRO A 237 8.94 -41.64 -11.63
CA PRO A 237 10.37 -41.93 -11.40
C PRO A 237 11.34 -40.76 -11.61
N SER A 238 10.99 -39.77 -12.43
CA SER A 238 11.85 -38.60 -12.73
C SER A 238 12.06 -37.67 -11.53
N LEU A 239 11.16 -37.68 -10.55
CA LEU A 239 11.23 -36.80 -9.37
C LEU A 239 12.41 -37.11 -8.44
N ILE A 240 12.98 -38.32 -8.49
CA ILE A 240 14.18 -38.67 -7.69
C ILE A 240 15.41 -37.89 -8.17
N ARG A 241 15.55 -37.72 -9.49
CA ARG A 241 16.65 -36.97 -10.10
C ARG A 241 16.54 -35.48 -9.79
N ASP A 242 15.34 -34.92 -9.94
CA ASP A 242 15.05 -33.51 -9.65
C ASP A 242 15.27 -33.18 -8.16
N ALA A 243 14.93 -34.10 -7.26
CA ALA A 243 15.14 -33.95 -5.82
C ALA A 243 16.63 -33.96 -5.43
N ALA A 244 17.44 -34.81 -6.06
CA ALA A 244 18.88 -34.87 -5.82
C ALA A 244 19.60 -33.58 -6.28
N GLU A 245 19.20 -33.03 -7.44
CA GLU A 245 19.71 -31.74 -7.94
C GLU A 245 19.24 -30.56 -7.06
N PHE A 246 17.97 -30.55 -6.65
CA PHE A 246 17.40 -29.52 -5.77
C PHE A 246 17.99 -29.51 -4.35
N SER A 247 18.26 -30.69 -3.76
CA SER A 247 18.92 -30.78 -2.45
C SER A 247 20.37 -30.26 -2.51
N ARG A 248 21.09 -30.52 -3.60
CA ARG A 248 22.47 -30.08 -3.79
C ARG A 248 22.58 -28.56 -4.00
N SER A 249 21.64 -27.93 -4.70
CA SER A 249 21.60 -26.47 -4.85
C SER A 249 21.25 -25.75 -3.55
N ARG A 250 20.47 -26.38 -2.66
CA ARG A 250 19.99 -25.76 -1.42
C ARG A 250 20.98 -25.87 -0.25
N SER A 251 21.77 -26.95 -0.17
CA SER A 251 22.83 -27.04 0.85
C SER A 251 23.84 -25.90 0.69
N LEU A 252 24.21 -25.59 -0.55
CA LEU A 252 25.11 -24.47 -0.88
C LEU A 252 24.49 -23.10 -0.52
N ALA A 253 23.19 -22.90 -0.79
CA ALA A 253 22.51 -21.64 -0.48
C ALA A 253 22.27 -21.41 1.03
N LEU A 254 22.08 -22.47 1.82
CA LEU A 254 21.85 -22.35 3.27
C LEU A 254 23.16 -22.19 4.07
N GLU A 255 24.27 -22.75 3.58
CA GLU A 255 25.62 -22.51 4.11
C GLU A 255 25.99 -21.03 4.00
N GLU A 256 25.58 -20.38 2.91
CA GLU A 256 25.75 -18.94 2.65
C GLU A 256 24.88 -18.04 3.56
N VAL A 257 23.71 -18.52 4.01
CA VAL A 257 22.80 -17.79 4.91
C VAL A 257 23.23 -17.92 6.38
N GLY A 258 23.75 -19.08 6.79
CA GLY A 258 24.29 -19.31 8.14
C GLY A 258 25.51 -18.44 8.46
N ALA A 259 26.36 -18.18 7.45
CA ALA A 259 27.53 -17.29 7.57
C ALA A 259 27.16 -15.82 7.85
N ARG A 260 25.96 -15.37 7.47
CA ARG A 260 25.53 -13.96 7.64
C ARG A 260 25.01 -13.63 9.05
N SER A 261 24.73 -14.63 9.90
CA SER A 261 24.10 -14.45 11.22
C SER A 261 25.05 -14.28 12.42
N PHE A 262 26.38 -14.43 12.26
CA PHE A 262 27.34 -14.41 13.38
C PHE A 262 28.36 -13.27 13.27
N LYS A 263 27.91 -12.01 13.45
CA LYS A 263 28.73 -10.80 13.25
C LYS A 263 29.62 -10.33 14.41
N THR A 264 29.80 -11.10 15.48
CA THR A 264 30.60 -10.64 16.65
C THR A 264 31.98 -11.28 16.75
N LYS A 265 32.21 -12.48 16.19
CA LYS A 265 33.53 -13.14 16.21
C LYS A 265 34.39 -12.78 15.00
N GLN A 266 33.74 -12.60 13.84
CA GLN A 266 34.40 -12.28 12.56
C GLN A 266 35.09 -10.91 12.56
N ARG A 267 34.60 -9.93 13.34
CA ARG A 267 35.24 -8.60 13.48
C ARG A 267 36.65 -8.62 14.09
N VAL A 268 37.03 -9.69 14.79
CA VAL A 268 38.37 -9.84 15.38
C VAL A 268 39.31 -10.65 14.47
N GLU A 269 38.78 -11.56 13.65
CA GLU A 269 39.55 -12.33 12.65
C GLU A 269 39.75 -11.53 11.34
N ASP A 270 38.76 -10.75 10.90
CA ASP A 270 38.84 -9.86 9.72
C ASP A 270 39.84 -8.70 9.89
N ALA A 271 40.23 -8.39 11.13
CA ALA A 271 41.26 -7.41 11.43
C ALA A 271 42.69 -7.96 11.23
N LEU A 272 42.83 -9.27 11.00
CA LEU A 272 44.12 -9.98 10.90
C LEU A 272 44.38 -10.61 9.51
N GLU A 273 43.43 -10.60 8.58
CA GLU A 273 43.67 -11.03 7.20
C GLU A 273 44.40 -9.96 6.36
N PRO A 274 45.34 -10.35 5.47
CA PRO A 274 45.92 -9.43 4.50
C PRO A 274 44.80 -8.91 3.58
N VAL A 275 44.61 -7.58 3.57
CA VAL A 275 43.62 -6.87 2.75
C VAL A 275 43.77 -7.27 1.28
N GLY A 276 42.91 -8.18 0.80
CA GLY A 276 43.00 -8.74 -0.54
C GLY A 276 42.62 -7.75 -1.63
N LEU A 277 43.36 -7.79 -2.76
CA LEU A 277 43.07 -7.04 -3.99
C LEU A 277 41.66 -7.29 -4.54
N ASP A 278 41.08 -8.44 -4.19
CA ASP A 278 39.77 -8.91 -4.60
C ASP A 278 38.61 -8.04 -4.06
N ARG A 279 38.84 -7.25 -2.99
CA ARG A 279 37.86 -6.26 -2.50
C ARG A 279 37.71 -5.05 -3.42
N LEU A 280 38.60 -4.88 -4.41
CA LEU A 280 38.54 -3.81 -5.41
C LEU A 280 37.90 -4.26 -6.72
N GLU A 281 37.60 -5.55 -6.89
CA GLU A 281 36.89 -6.02 -8.08
C GLU A 281 35.41 -5.62 -7.98
N PRO A 282 34.84 -4.97 -9.01
CA PRO A 282 33.42 -4.66 -9.01
C PRO A 282 32.62 -5.98 -9.02
N PRO A 283 31.59 -6.13 -8.17
CA PRO A 283 30.74 -7.31 -8.21
C PRO A 283 30.08 -7.46 -9.60
N PRO A 284 29.80 -8.70 -10.05
CA PRO A 284 29.18 -8.93 -11.36
C PRO A 284 27.90 -8.10 -11.52
N GLY A 285 27.82 -7.30 -12.59
CA GLY A 285 26.67 -6.43 -12.89
C GLY A 285 26.77 -5.00 -12.34
N ARG A 286 27.81 -4.64 -11.58
CA ARG A 286 28.09 -3.23 -11.24
C ARG A 286 28.62 -2.50 -12.47
N ILE A 287 28.09 -1.30 -12.71
CA ILE A 287 28.61 -0.39 -13.74
C ILE A 287 30.07 -0.07 -13.41
N ARG A 288 30.97 -0.34 -14.36
CA ARG A 288 32.41 -0.10 -14.18
C ARG A 288 32.71 1.39 -14.07
N PHE A 289 33.73 1.76 -13.30
CA PHE A 289 34.11 3.16 -13.13
C PHE A 289 34.51 3.83 -14.47
N THR A 290 35.13 3.06 -15.36
CA THR A 290 35.46 3.45 -16.73
C THR A 290 34.22 3.75 -17.58
N GLU A 291 33.13 3.01 -17.41
CA GLU A 291 31.86 3.25 -18.08
C GLU A 291 31.17 4.52 -17.54
N LEU A 292 31.18 4.72 -16.22
CA LEU A 292 30.69 5.96 -15.59
C LEU A 292 31.46 7.19 -16.10
N ASN A 293 32.78 7.10 -16.18
CA ASN A 293 33.61 8.18 -16.72
C ASN A 293 33.29 8.50 -18.18
N GLY A 294 32.91 7.50 -19.00
CA GLY A 294 32.49 7.72 -20.38
C GLY A 294 31.23 8.58 -20.52
N ARG A 295 30.41 8.65 -19.46
CA ARG A 295 29.18 9.45 -19.40
C ARG A 295 29.39 10.86 -18.87
N LEU A 296 30.57 11.18 -18.34
CA LEU A 296 30.88 12.54 -17.94
C LEU A 296 31.31 13.35 -19.17
N GLY A 297 30.61 14.44 -19.40
CA GLY A 297 31.03 15.46 -20.34
C GLY A 297 32.40 16.03 -19.96
N ARG A 298 33.06 16.69 -20.91
CA ARG A 298 34.35 17.34 -20.63
C ARG A 298 34.18 18.39 -19.53
N GLY A 299 34.97 18.27 -18.47
CA GLY A 299 34.98 19.24 -17.37
C GLY A 299 35.25 20.66 -17.87
N THR A 300 34.31 21.58 -17.61
CA THR A 300 34.43 23.00 -17.93
C THR A 300 34.65 23.79 -16.66
N THR A 301 35.54 24.78 -16.68
CA THR A 301 35.72 25.67 -15.53
C THR A 301 34.60 26.70 -15.51
N ALA A 302 33.89 26.79 -14.39
CA ALA A 302 32.85 27.78 -14.14
C ALA A 302 33.11 28.49 -12.81
N THR A 303 32.24 29.46 -12.49
CA THR A 303 32.25 30.15 -11.19
C THR A 303 30.87 30.09 -10.58
N GLU A 304 30.80 29.76 -9.29
CA GLU A 304 29.55 29.61 -8.53
C GLU A 304 29.64 30.37 -7.21
N GLN A 305 28.49 30.76 -6.67
CA GLN A 305 28.42 31.41 -5.37
C GLN A 305 28.20 30.40 -4.24
N PHE A 306 29.06 30.46 -3.23
CA PHE A 306 28.94 29.63 -2.03
C PHE A 306 28.86 30.51 -0.78
N LEU A 307 28.04 30.06 0.18
CA LEU A 307 28.01 30.66 1.50
C LEU A 307 29.32 30.37 2.24
N TYR A 308 29.86 31.39 2.89
CA TYR A 308 31.01 31.27 3.77
C TYR A 308 30.82 32.12 5.02
N LYS A 309 31.52 31.74 6.08
CA LYS A 309 31.60 32.53 7.32
C LYS A 309 32.80 33.48 7.23
N PRO A 310 32.61 34.81 7.35
CA PRO A 310 33.72 35.75 7.47
C PRO A 310 34.65 35.45 8.65
N GLU A 311 35.92 35.83 8.54
CA GLU A 311 36.87 35.73 9.66
C GLU A 311 36.40 36.55 10.87
N GLY A 312 36.67 36.06 12.07
CA GLY A 312 36.31 36.74 13.33
C GLY A 312 34.91 36.45 13.87
N VAL A 313 33.96 35.96 13.06
CA VAL A 313 32.62 35.58 13.53
C VAL A 313 32.70 34.27 14.34
N LYS A 314 32.28 34.29 15.61
CA LYS A 314 32.23 33.12 16.50
C LYS A 314 30.85 33.01 17.15
N GLY A 315 30.39 31.79 17.40
CA GLY A 315 29.20 31.54 18.20
C GLY A 315 29.44 31.75 19.71
N PRO A 316 28.40 31.57 20.55
CA PRO A 316 27.07 31.10 20.18
C PRO A 316 26.24 32.14 19.41
N TYR A 317 25.43 31.70 18.46
CA TYR A 317 24.50 32.54 17.72
C TYR A 317 23.15 32.56 18.44
N GLU A 318 22.53 33.74 18.55
CA GLU A 318 21.27 33.92 19.27
C GLU A 318 20.05 33.32 18.54
N SER A 319 20.08 33.30 17.21
CA SER A 319 19.01 32.72 16.40
C SER A 319 19.54 32.21 15.07
N LYS A 320 18.82 31.27 14.45
CA LYS A 320 19.13 30.73 13.12
C LYS A 320 19.20 31.85 12.08
N GLN A 321 18.28 32.82 12.15
CA GLN A 321 18.28 33.99 11.28
C GLN A 321 19.55 34.83 11.46
N LYS A 322 19.91 35.20 12.70
CA LYS A 322 21.15 35.96 12.97
C LYS A 322 22.39 35.20 12.50
N PHE A 323 22.43 33.88 12.64
CA PHE A 323 23.50 33.05 12.08
C PHE A 323 23.61 33.22 10.56
N PHE A 324 22.50 33.10 9.84
CA PHE A 324 22.48 33.29 8.38
C PHE A 324 22.80 34.72 7.96
N ASP A 325 22.40 35.73 8.74
CA ASP A 325 22.73 37.15 8.48
C ASP A 325 24.24 37.43 8.55
N PHE A 326 25.01 36.61 9.29
CA PHE A 326 26.48 36.71 9.32
C PHE A 326 27.16 36.06 8.13
N LEU A 327 26.48 35.14 7.43
CA LEU A 327 27.07 34.46 6.28
C LEU A 327 27.13 35.41 5.09
N LYS A 328 28.18 35.27 4.29
CA LYS A 328 28.35 36.02 3.05
C LYS A 328 28.47 35.05 1.88
N PHE A 329 28.19 35.52 0.68
CA PHE A 329 28.47 34.77 -0.54
C PHE A 329 29.85 35.12 -1.06
N ARG A 330 30.64 34.10 -1.42
CA ARG A 330 31.89 34.26 -2.19
C ARG A 330 31.76 33.51 -3.51
N THR A 331 32.28 34.11 -4.57
CA THR A 331 32.38 33.45 -5.87
C THR A 331 33.62 32.57 -5.89
N GLU A 332 33.45 31.27 -6.13
CA GLU A 332 34.54 30.30 -6.20
C GLU A 332 34.56 29.64 -7.57
N LYS A 333 35.75 29.18 -7.99
CA LYS A 333 35.89 28.38 -9.21
C LYS A 333 35.41 26.96 -8.94
N VAL A 334 34.71 26.40 -9.92
CA VAL A 334 34.27 25.00 -9.91
C VAL A 334 34.62 24.34 -11.24
N VAL A 335 34.76 23.02 -11.23
CA VAL A 335 34.79 22.22 -12.46
C VAL A 335 33.42 21.58 -12.64
N ALA A 336 32.73 21.95 -13.71
CA ALA A 336 31.39 21.48 -14.04
C ALA A 336 31.45 20.38 -15.11
N TYR A 337 30.75 19.28 -14.84
CA TYR A 337 30.59 18.14 -15.74
C TYR A 337 29.11 17.99 -16.09
N ASP A 338 28.80 18.01 -17.38
CA ASP A 338 27.49 17.54 -17.86
C ASP A 338 27.43 16.01 -17.75
N VAL A 339 26.25 15.44 -17.52
CA VAL A 339 26.09 14.00 -17.32
C VAL A 339 25.21 13.41 -18.42
N GLU A 340 25.73 12.45 -19.18
CA GLU A 340 24.96 11.76 -20.21
C GLU A 340 23.73 11.06 -19.60
N GLY A 341 22.57 11.36 -20.18
CA GLY A 341 21.28 10.80 -19.78
C GLY A 341 20.55 11.58 -18.69
N HIS A 342 21.13 12.68 -18.17
CA HIS A 342 20.57 13.51 -17.12
C HIS A 342 20.62 15.00 -17.47
N ASN A 343 19.68 15.78 -16.93
CA ASN A 343 19.72 17.26 -17.03
C ASN A 343 20.57 17.91 -15.92
N ALA A 344 21.07 17.10 -14.99
CA ALA A 344 21.88 17.56 -13.87
C ALA A 344 23.35 17.74 -14.29
N ARG A 345 24.03 18.69 -13.65
CA ARG A 345 25.48 18.86 -13.73
C ARG A 345 26.12 18.41 -12.43
N ILE A 346 27.37 17.96 -12.50
CA ILE A 346 28.19 17.70 -11.31
C ILE A 346 29.27 18.77 -11.21
N LEU A 347 29.32 19.46 -10.08
CA LEU A 347 30.20 20.58 -9.80
C LEU A 347 31.21 20.16 -8.73
N VAL A 348 32.50 20.14 -9.06
CA VAL A 348 33.57 19.92 -8.09
C VAL A 348 34.06 21.29 -7.62
N LYS A 349 33.83 21.59 -6.35
CA LYS A 349 34.28 22.84 -5.73
C LYS A 349 35.81 22.82 -5.64
N ASP A 350 36.47 23.81 -6.23
CA ASP A 350 37.91 23.95 -6.08
C ASP A 350 38.23 24.70 -4.79
N SER A 351 39.15 24.17 -3.97
CA SER A 351 39.60 24.92 -2.81
C SER A 351 40.46 26.11 -3.26
N PRO A 352 40.61 27.18 -2.46
CA PRO A 352 41.45 28.33 -2.83
C PRO A 352 42.89 27.97 -3.24
N SER A 353 43.37 26.79 -2.84
CA SER A 353 44.71 26.27 -3.14
C SER A 353 44.80 25.41 -4.41
N GLY A 354 43.69 25.07 -5.07
CA GLY A 354 43.65 24.12 -6.18
C GLY A 354 43.90 22.66 -5.76
N LYS A 355 44.08 22.40 -4.46
CA LYS A 355 44.65 21.13 -3.96
C LYS A 355 43.67 19.98 -4.11
N VAL A 356 42.39 20.25 -3.93
CA VAL A 356 41.32 19.24 -3.89
C VAL A 356 41.08 18.67 -5.26
N THR A 357 40.87 19.54 -6.26
CA THR A 357 40.68 19.12 -7.64
C THR A 357 41.89 18.34 -8.17
N ARG A 358 43.13 18.74 -7.81
CA ARG A 358 44.33 17.96 -8.15
C ARG A 358 44.37 16.59 -7.46
N GLN A 359 43.97 16.51 -6.20
CA GLN A 359 43.91 15.24 -5.46
C GLN A 359 42.82 14.32 -6.00
N MET A 360 41.65 14.86 -6.33
CA MET A 360 40.55 14.11 -6.95
C MET A 360 40.94 13.62 -8.34
N GLU A 361 41.59 14.44 -9.16
CA GLU A 361 42.04 14.00 -10.49
C GLU A 361 43.12 12.91 -10.40
N ALA A 362 44.08 13.04 -9.48
CA ALA A 362 45.06 11.98 -9.24
C ALA A 362 44.40 10.67 -8.80
N LEU A 363 43.39 10.75 -7.93
CA LEU A 363 42.60 9.60 -7.50
C LEU A 363 41.77 9.01 -8.65
N ARG A 364 41.16 9.86 -9.47
CA ARG A 364 40.38 9.49 -10.65
C ARG A 364 41.21 8.68 -11.64
N GLN A 365 42.42 9.14 -11.96
CA GLN A 365 43.34 8.40 -12.85
C GLN A 365 43.72 7.03 -12.26
N LEU A 366 43.91 6.94 -10.94
CA LEU A 366 44.15 5.66 -10.27
C LEU A 366 42.95 4.73 -10.38
N ARG A 367 41.71 5.21 -10.15
CA ARG A 367 40.50 4.39 -10.28
C ARG A 367 40.23 3.95 -11.71
N LEU A 368 40.41 4.83 -12.70
CA LEU A 368 40.28 4.48 -14.12
C LEU A 368 41.26 3.38 -14.53
N THR A 369 42.51 3.49 -14.08
CA THR A 369 43.52 2.46 -14.35
C THR A 369 43.18 1.16 -13.61
N ALA A 370 42.79 1.24 -12.33
CA ALA A 370 42.47 0.08 -11.50
C ALA A 370 41.24 -0.71 -11.98
N ASP A 371 40.26 -0.04 -12.59
CA ASP A 371 39.00 -0.60 -13.09
C ASP A 371 39.12 -1.23 -14.49
N THR A 372 40.29 -1.14 -15.13
CA THR A 372 40.56 -1.80 -16.41
C THR A 372 40.66 -3.31 -16.21
N GLU A 373 39.90 -4.07 -17.00
CA GLU A 373 39.98 -5.53 -16.99
C GLU A 373 41.25 -6.02 -17.69
N VAL A 374 41.98 -6.90 -17.01
CA VAL A 374 43.27 -7.40 -17.45
C VAL A 374 43.39 -8.90 -17.19
N PRO A 375 44.34 -9.61 -17.84
CA PRO A 375 44.55 -11.04 -17.61
C PRO A 375 44.75 -11.44 -16.13
N TYR A 376 45.30 -10.54 -15.30
CA TYR A 376 45.38 -10.72 -13.85
C TYR A 376 44.04 -11.07 -13.18
N ASP A 377 42.91 -10.57 -13.70
CA ASP A 377 41.56 -10.82 -13.13
C ASP A 377 41.09 -12.28 -13.32
N LYS A 378 41.78 -13.03 -14.18
CA LYS A 378 41.50 -14.46 -14.44
C LYS A 378 42.30 -15.39 -13.54
N LEU A 379 43.25 -14.85 -12.76
CA LEU A 379 43.99 -15.64 -11.77
C LEU A 379 43.07 -16.05 -10.62
N ASP A 380 43.37 -17.18 -9.99
CA ASP A 380 42.65 -17.59 -8.79
C ASP A 380 43.01 -16.70 -7.58
N PHE A 381 42.14 -16.74 -6.55
CA PHE A 381 42.33 -15.97 -5.31
C PHE A 381 43.73 -16.19 -4.68
N GLY A 382 44.23 -17.42 -4.69
CA GLY A 382 45.51 -17.76 -4.08
C GLY A 382 46.68 -17.10 -4.80
N GLN A 383 46.65 -17.09 -6.13
CA GLN A 383 47.64 -16.41 -6.97
C GLN A 383 47.59 -14.89 -6.79
N ARG A 384 46.38 -14.29 -6.81
CA ARG A 384 46.19 -12.84 -6.59
C ARG A 384 46.68 -12.40 -5.21
N SER A 385 46.36 -13.19 -4.18
CA SER A 385 46.80 -12.94 -2.80
C SER A 385 48.33 -13.00 -2.65
N ARG A 386 48.98 -13.99 -3.28
CA ARG A 386 50.44 -14.09 -3.30
C ARG A 386 51.08 -12.87 -3.97
N ILE A 387 50.61 -12.50 -5.15
CA ILE A 387 51.10 -11.31 -5.87
C ILE A 387 50.96 -10.06 -4.99
N ALA A 388 49.80 -9.86 -4.34
CA ALA A 388 49.59 -8.73 -3.42
C ALA A 388 50.59 -8.72 -2.26
N SER A 389 50.83 -9.87 -1.64
CA SER A 389 51.71 -9.99 -0.46
C SER A 389 53.20 -9.80 -0.79
N GLU A 390 53.62 -10.16 -2.00
CA GLU A 390 55.02 -10.05 -2.45
C GLU A 390 55.32 -8.70 -3.12
N TRP A 391 54.29 -7.97 -3.55
CA TRP A 391 54.46 -6.70 -4.28
C TRP A 391 55.33 -5.69 -3.54
N GLY A 392 55.13 -5.51 -2.24
CA GLY A 392 55.92 -4.58 -1.44
C GLY A 392 57.34 -5.07 -1.11
N LYS A 393 57.66 -6.35 -1.37
CA LYS A 393 58.93 -7.00 -1.02
C LYS A 393 59.90 -7.06 -2.19
N THR A 394 59.41 -6.95 -3.43
CA THR A 394 60.23 -6.96 -4.63
C THR A 394 60.23 -5.60 -5.32
N SER A 395 61.31 -5.28 -6.02
CA SER A 395 61.34 -4.15 -6.97
C SER A 395 61.07 -4.61 -8.41
N ASP A 396 61.14 -5.92 -8.69
CA ASP A 396 60.84 -6.53 -9.98
C ASP A 396 59.38 -7.03 -10.02
N HIS A 397 58.44 -6.09 -10.05
CA HIS A 397 57.01 -6.41 -10.14
C HIS A 397 56.65 -7.13 -11.46
N MET A 398 57.42 -6.89 -12.53
CA MET A 398 57.20 -7.55 -13.81
C MET A 398 57.60 -9.02 -13.76
N GLY A 399 58.75 -9.33 -13.16
CA GLY A 399 59.17 -10.70 -12.88
C GLY A 399 58.14 -11.44 -12.04
N LEU A 400 57.65 -10.81 -10.96
CA LEU A 400 56.61 -11.36 -10.10
C LEU A 400 55.33 -11.72 -10.87
N LEU A 401 54.84 -10.85 -11.75
CA LEU A 401 53.64 -11.17 -12.56
C LEU A 401 53.90 -12.29 -13.57
N LYS A 402 55.09 -12.31 -14.20
CA LYS A 402 55.49 -13.35 -15.17
C LYS A 402 55.57 -14.76 -14.57
N GLU A 403 55.64 -14.90 -13.26
CA GLU A 403 55.54 -16.20 -12.58
C GLU A 403 54.14 -16.82 -12.69
N TYR A 404 53.10 -16.01 -12.88
CA TYR A 404 51.70 -16.45 -12.85
C TYR A 404 50.98 -16.30 -14.20
N MET A 405 51.55 -15.54 -15.16
CA MET A 405 50.93 -15.31 -16.47
C MET A 405 51.97 -15.07 -17.58
N PRO A 406 51.59 -15.21 -18.88
CA PRO A 406 52.46 -14.91 -20.01
C PRO A 406 53.00 -13.47 -20.01
N ALA A 407 54.13 -13.22 -20.68
CA ALA A 407 54.80 -11.91 -20.67
C ALA A 407 53.91 -10.75 -21.16
N GLY A 408 53.14 -10.93 -22.24
CA GLY A 408 52.22 -9.89 -22.74
C GLY A 408 51.04 -9.64 -21.79
N ASP A 409 50.60 -10.67 -21.08
CA ASP A 409 49.54 -10.58 -20.08
C ASP A 409 50.03 -9.86 -18.81
N ALA A 410 51.28 -10.14 -18.41
CA ALA A 410 51.95 -9.44 -17.32
C ALA A 410 52.19 -7.95 -17.65
N GLU A 411 52.60 -7.65 -18.89
CA GLU A 411 52.82 -6.26 -19.36
C GLU A 411 51.54 -5.43 -19.30
N SER A 412 50.41 -5.97 -19.76
CA SER A 412 49.12 -5.30 -19.70
C SER A 412 48.55 -5.21 -18.27
N SER A 413 48.83 -6.20 -17.41
CA SER A 413 48.34 -6.24 -16.02
C SER A 413 49.13 -5.36 -15.06
N LEU A 414 50.43 -5.15 -15.28
CA LEU A 414 51.32 -4.39 -14.40
C LEU A 414 50.77 -3.01 -13.98
N PRO A 415 50.37 -2.11 -14.90
CA PRO A 415 49.87 -0.79 -14.51
C PRO A 415 48.57 -0.86 -13.70
N VAL A 416 47.72 -1.86 -13.95
CA VAL A 416 46.43 -2.05 -13.26
C VAL A 416 46.67 -2.54 -11.83
N VAL A 417 47.49 -3.58 -11.64
CA VAL A 417 47.82 -4.11 -10.31
C VAL A 417 48.53 -3.04 -9.46
N ALA A 418 49.47 -2.29 -10.07
CA ALA A 418 50.12 -1.15 -9.43
C ALA A 418 49.11 -0.08 -8.99
N ALA A 419 48.14 0.26 -9.85
CA ALA A 419 47.10 1.23 -9.54
C ALA A 419 46.18 0.75 -8.41
N ARG A 420 45.76 -0.53 -8.41
CA ARG A 420 44.93 -1.13 -7.36
C ARG A 420 45.62 -1.11 -6.00
N LEU A 421 46.89 -1.51 -5.93
CA LEU A 421 47.67 -1.47 -4.68
C LEU A 421 47.91 -0.04 -4.20
N LYS A 422 48.22 0.88 -5.12
CA LYS A 422 48.36 2.30 -4.79
C LYS A 422 47.05 2.88 -4.28
N LEU A 423 45.92 2.52 -4.88
CA LEU A 423 44.58 2.90 -4.43
C LEU A 423 44.28 2.35 -3.03
N LEU A 424 44.60 1.08 -2.74
CA LEU A 424 44.46 0.51 -1.39
C LEU A 424 45.23 1.33 -0.35
N SER A 425 46.43 1.79 -0.66
CA SER A 425 47.24 2.62 0.26
C SER A 425 46.87 4.11 0.27
N HIS A 426 45.99 4.57 -0.63
CA HIS A 426 45.72 6.00 -0.80
C HIS A 426 44.85 6.56 0.35
N PRO A 427 45.23 7.67 1.01
CA PRO A 427 44.51 8.21 2.17
C PRO A 427 43.09 8.67 1.84
N ASN A 428 42.87 9.07 0.58
CA ASN A 428 41.56 9.49 0.06
C ASN A 428 40.92 8.41 -0.82
N ARG A 429 41.31 7.13 -0.72
CA ARG A 429 40.79 6.07 -1.61
C ARG A 429 39.26 5.98 -1.65
N ASN A 430 38.61 6.36 -0.55
CA ASN A 430 37.16 6.38 -0.39
C ASN A 430 36.53 7.75 -0.71
N LEU A 431 37.27 8.78 -1.13
CA LEU A 431 36.66 10.06 -1.48
C LEU A 431 35.74 9.86 -2.70
N ALA A 432 34.52 10.38 -2.66
CA ALA A 432 33.63 10.28 -3.80
C ALA A 432 34.09 11.20 -4.94
N LEU A 433 34.03 10.69 -6.16
CA LEU A 433 34.39 11.36 -7.40
C LEU A 433 33.13 11.70 -8.22
N PRO A 434 33.22 12.56 -9.24
CA PRO A 434 32.09 12.87 -10.11
C PRO A 434 31.41 11.63 -10.69
N GLU A 435 32.18 10.61 -11.08
CA GLU A 435 31.66 9.34 -11.59
C GLU A 435 30.71 8.65 -10.61
N ASP A 436 31.03 8.69 -9.32
CA ASP A 436 30.24 8.07 -8.26
C ASP A 436 28.88 8.78 -8.07
N MET A 437 28.76 10.05 -8.48
CA MET A 437 27.49 10.79 -8.41
C MET A 437 26.53 10.41 -9.54
N ILE A 438 27.02 9.79 -10.62
CA ILE A 438 26.17 9.35 -11.73
C ILE A 438 25.29 8.19 -11.28
N THR A 439 25.81 7.25 -10.49
CA THR A 439 25.02 6.15 -9.94
C THR A 439 23.95 6.65 -8.99
N VAL A 440 24.26 7.69 -8.20
CA VAL A 440 23.24 8.39 -7.38
C VAL A 440 22.13 8.90 -8.29
N LEU A 441 22.44 9.66 -9.34
CA LEU A 441 21.45 10.20 -10.28
C LEU A 441 20.63 9.12 -10.98
N ASP A 442 21.28 8.03 -11.41
CA ASP A 442 20.63 6.88 -12.06
C ASP A 442 19.64 6.15 -11.14
N GLU A 443 19.86 6.21 -9.83
CA GLU A 443 19.01 5.55 -8.84
C GLU A 443 17.89 6.44 -8.31
N LEU A 444 17.89 7.76 -8.57
CA LEU A 444 16.82 8.62 -8.05
C LEU A 444 15.48 8.33 -8.76
N PRO A 445 14.35 8.37 -8.04
CA PRO A 445 13.04 8.16 -8.66
C PRO A 445 12.77 9.13 -9.82
N ASN A 446 13.14 10.40 -9.64
CA ASN A 446 13.12 11.41 -10.68
C ASN A 446 14.31 12.37 -10.56
N ALA A 447 15.39 12.05 -11.26
CA ALA A 447 16.61 12.86 -11.29
C ALA A 447 16.41 14.30 -11.79
N ASN A 448 15.33 14.64 -12.51
CA ASN A 448 15.10 16.01 -13.00
C ASN A 448 14.81 17.03 -11.90
N PHE A 449 14.55 16.59 -10.68
CA PHE A 449 14.46 17.49 -9.54
C PHE A 449 15.83 18.03 -9.14
N VAL A 450 16.90 17.32 -9.51
CA VAL A 450 18.29 17.72 -9.30
C VAL A 450 18.80 18.47 -10.52
N LYS A 451 19.30 19.69 -10.30
CA LYS A 451 19.96 20.51 -11.33
C LYS A 451 21.48 20.46 -11.21
N ASP A 452 21.99 20.54 -9.99
CA ASP A 452 23.41 20.53 -9.71
C ASP A 452 23.70 19.59 -8.53
N ILE A 453 24.70 18.71 -8.67
CA ILE A 453 25.35 18.02 -7.55
C ILE A 453 26.69 18.69 -7.29
N VAL A 454 26.90 19.23 -6.09
CA VAL A 454 28.17 19.85 -5.69
C VAL A 454 28.95 18.88 -4.80
N ILE A 455 30.22 18.62 -5.14
CA ILE A 455 31.16 17.91 -4.28
C ILE A 455 32.08 18.95 -3.62
N SER A 456 32.01 19.05 -2.29
CA SER A 456 32.81 19.94 -1.45
C SER A 456 33.72 19.14 -0.52
N ASP A 457 34.97 19.56 -0.32
CA ASP A 457 35.87 19.02 0.72
C ASP A 457 35.78 19.80 2.05
N GLU A 458 35.14 20.95 2.02
CA GLU A 458 34.83 21.75 3.21
C GLU A 458 33.59 21.17 3.91
N PRO A 459 33.51 21.26 5.26
CA PRO A 459 32.33 20.86 6.01
C PRO A 459 31.19 21.87 5.76
N TYR A 460 29.94 21.46 6.03
CA TYR A 460 28.80 22.35 5.89
C TYR A 460 28.92 23.53 6.85
N ILE A 461 28.74 24.75 6.34
CA ILE A 461 28.89 25.95 7.16
C ILE A 461 27.82 26.03 8.25
N GLY A 462 26.62 25.48 8.00
CA GLY A 462 25.54 25.40 8.96
C GLY A 462 25.81 24.48 10.15
N ASP A 463 26.82 23.60 10.08
CA ASP A 463 27.24 22.78 11.23
C ASP A 463 27.68 23.64 12.41
N LEU A 464 28.16 24.86 12.17
CA LEU A 464 28.50 25.79 13.24
C LEU A 464 27.27 26.18 14.08
N TRP A 465 26.10 26.26 13.46
CA TRP A 465 24.82 26.46 14.16
C TRP A 465 24.36 25.15 14.80
N ASN A 466 24.33 24.05 14.04
CA ASN A 466 23.81 22.76 14.50
C ASN A 466 24.57 22.21 15.71
N ARG A 467 25.90 22.36 15.76
CA ARG A 467 26.73 21.91 16.89
C ARG A 467 26.39 22.55 18.23
N GLN A 468 25.72 23.72 18.25
CA GLN A 468 25.25 24.34 19.49
C GLN A 468 24.12 23.54 20.16
N PHE A 469 23.38 22.76 19.38
CA PHE A 469 22.20 22.01 19.83
C PHE A 469 22.44 20.50 19.86
N TYR A 470 23.22 19.99 18.90
CA TYR A 470 23.45 18.55 18.70
C TYR A 470 24.85 18.09 19.11
N GLY A 471 25.67 18.99 19.66
CA GLY A 471 27.02 18.68 20.14
C GLY A 471 28.11 18.83 19.07
N ASN A 472 29.36 18.89 19.54
CA ASN A 472 30.52 19.22 18.71
C ASN A 472 30.85 18.19 17.60
N SER A 473 30.34 16.97 17.70
CA SER A 473 30.53 15.89 16.72
C SER A 473 29.53 15.91 15.57
N PHE A 474 28.53 16.80 15.59
CA PHE A 474 27.57 16.91 14.49
C PHE A 474 28.28 17.36 13.20
N GLU A 475 28.07 16.61 12.12
CA GLU A 475 28.58 16.91 10.78
C GLU A 475 27.49 16.56 9.75
N THR A 476 27.06 17.57 8.99
CA THR A 476 26.12 17.36 7.88
C THR A 476 26.85 16.77 6.69
N ALA A 477 26.38 15.62 6.20
CA ALA A 477 26.97 14.95 5.05
C ALA A 477 26.52 15.52 3.70
N ALA A 478 25.26 15.96 3.61
CA ALA A 478 24.71 16.58 2.41
C ALA A 478 23.60 17.60 2.74
N THR A 479 23.27 18.46 1.78
CA THR A 479 22.15 19.42 1.88
C THR A 479 21.48 19.62 0.53
N ALA A 480 20.15 19.72 0.51
CA ALA A 480 19.33 20.09 -0.64
C ALA A 480 18.88 21.56 -0.59
N GLY A 481 19.07 22.29 -1.69
CA GLY A 481 18.57 23.63 -1.93
C GLY A 481 17.29 23.64 -2.76
N SER A 482 16.39 24.58 -2.51
CA SER A 482 15.12 24.73 -3.25
C SER A 482 15.29 25.01 -4.76
N ASP A 483 16.49 25.40 -5.17
CA ASP A 483 16.89 25.60 -6.56
C ASP A 483 17.14 24.28 -7.33
N GLY A 484 17.15 23.14 -6.63
CA GLY A 484 17.46 21.82 -7.18
C GLY A 484 18.92 21.41 -6.98
N ARG A 485 19.68 22.11 -6.13
CA ARG A 485 21.08 21.80 -5.86
C ARG A 485 21.22 20.82 -4.68
N ILE A 486 21.98 19.75 -4.85
CA ILE A 486 22.41 18.88 -3.76
C ILE A 486 23.90 19.11 -3.53
N THR A 487 24.31 19.46 -2.32
CA THR A 487 25.73 19.64 -1.97
C THR A 487 26.16 18.56 -1.01
N TYR A 488 27.18 17.79 -1.38
CA TYR A 488 27.83 16.80 -0.53
C TYR A 488 29.08 17.40 0.11
N TYR A 489 29.22 17.22 1.43
CA TYR A 489 30.35 17.70 2.22
C TYR A 489 31.22 16.52 2.61
N ARG A 490 32.45 16.49 2.07
CA ARG A 490 33.43 15.41 2.22
C ARG A 490 32.84 14.02 1.92
N PRO A 491 32.12 13.84 0.80
CA PRO A 491 31.46 12.58 0.51
C PRO A 491 32.47 11.44 0.42
N ARG A 492 32.15 10.32 1.04
CA ARG A 492 32.95 9.09 0.98
C ARG A 492 32.12 7.94 0.46
N VAL A 493 32.72 7.16 -0.44
CA VAL A 493 32.22 5.85 -0.89
C VAL A 493 32.78 4.81 0.07
N GLU A 494 31.91 4.16 0.82
CA GLU A 494 32.29 3.06 1.69
C GLU A 494 32.01 1.73 0.98
N ILE A 495 33.08 1.03 0.62
CA ILE A 495 33.00 -0.33 0.07
C ILE A 495 33.14 -1.29 1.25
N VAL A 496 32.03 -1.86 1.70
CA VAL A 496 31.99 -2.86 2.80
C VAL A 496 31.69 -4.21 2.19
N ASP A 497 32.59 -5.19 2.35
CA ASP A 497 32.43 -6.57 1.88
C ASP A 497 32.12 -6.68 0.36
N GLY A 498 32.69 -5.80 -0.46
CA GLY A 498 32.46 -5.76 -1.91
C GLY A 498 31.08 -5.23 -2.31
N VAL A 499 30.22 -4.90 -1.36
CA VAL A 499 28.93 -4.25 -1.58
C VAL A 499 29.12 -2.75 -1.38
N ASP A 500 28.71 -1.98 -2.39
CA ASP A 500 28.66 -0.54 -2.29
C ASP A 500 27.52 -0.16 -1.32
N ARG A 501 27.84 -0.01 -0.03
CA ARG A 501 26.92 0.57 0.97
C ARG A 501 27.13 2.07 0.96
N SER A 502 26.99 2.65 -0.22
CA SER A 502 27.44 4.01 -0.43
C SER A 502 26.53 4.93 0.37
N VAL A 503 27.10 5.47 1.43
CA VAL A 503 26.52 6.54 2.25
C VAL A 503 26.05 7.70 1.33
N ILE A 504 26.68 7.87 0.15
CA ILE A 504 26.28 8.85 -0.86
C ILE A 504 24.94 8.55 -1.57
N GLN A 505 24.56 7.28 -1.79
CA GLN A 505 23.25 6.92 -2.36
C GLN A 505 22.14 7.14 -1.35
N GLU A 506 22.35 6.73 -0.10
CA GLU A 506 21.40 6.97 0.99
C GLU A 506 21.14 8.48 1.15
N PHE A 507 22.21 9.27 1.31
CA PHE A 507 22.08 10.72 1.37
C PHE A 507 21.53 11.32 0.07
N GLY A 508 21.83 10.75 -1.10
CA GLY A 508 21.25 11.21 -2.36
C GLY A 508 19.73 11.08 -2.38
N LYS A 509 19.19 9.96 -1.89
CA LYS A 509 17.75 9.72 -1.77
C LYS A 509 17.11 10.58 -0.67
N HIS A 510 17.81 10.78 0.44
CA HIS A 510 17.43 11.72 1.51
C HIS A 510 17.29 13.15 0.98
N GLU A 511 18.34 13.69 0.37
CA GLU A 511 18.35 15.05 -0.18
C GLU A 511 17.38 15.20 -1.36
N TRP A 512 17.23 14.18 -2.20
CA TRP A 512 16.21 14.18 -3.25
C TRP A 512 14.79 14.27 -2.67
N THR A 513 14.55 13.67 -1.49
CA THR A 513 13.24 13.73 -0.84
C THR A 513 12.92 15.16 -0.39
N HIS A 514 13.88 15.92 0.12
CA HIS A 514 13.72 17.36 0.39
C HIS A 514 13.33 18.13 -0.87
N LEU A 515 13.99 17.85 -2.00
CA LEU A 515 13.63 18.47 -3.29
C LEU A 515 12.22 18.10 -3.74
N SER A 516 11.84 16.84 -3.60
CA SER A 516 10.50 16.33 -3.92
C SER A 516 9.43 17.01 -3.07
N GLY A 517 9.66 17.14 -1.75
CA GLY A 517 8.80 17.89 -0.83
C GLY A 517 8.69 19.38 -1.21
N GLY A 518 9.79 20.02 -1.58
CA GLY A 518 9.78 21.41 -2.06
C GLY A 518 9.01 21.60 -3.37
N LYS A 519 9.02 20.61 -4.27
CA LYS A 519 8.22 20.63 -5.52
C LYS A 519 6.75 20.32 -5.29
N ASN A 520 6.42 19.61 -4.22
CA ASN A 520 5.05 19.30 -3.82
C ASN A 520 4.86 19.38 -2.30
N PRO A 521 4.74 20.61 -1.74
CA PRO A 521 4.62 20.81 -0.29
C PRO A 521 3.40 20.12 0.32
N GLY A 522 2.38 19.84 -0.49
CA GLY A 522 1.19 19.09 -0.06
C GLY A 522 1.54 17.70 0.46
N HIS A 523 2.49 16.99 -0.16
CA HIS A 523 2.88 15.65 0.29
C HIS A 523 3.69 15.66 1.59
N GLU A 524 4.58 16.63 1.79
CA GLU A 524 5.29 16.78 3.06
C GLU A 524 4.30 17.06 4.20
N ASN A 525 3.32 17.92 3.97
CA ASN A 525 2.27 18.19 4.95
C ASN A 525 1.41 16.94 5.23
N LEU A 526 1.06 16.15 4.20
CA LEU A 526 0.38 14.87 4.40
C LEU A 526 1.22 13.89 5.23
N ALA A 527 2.53 13.87 5.06
CA ALA A 527 3.42 13.01 5.85
C ALA A 527 3.45 13.42 7.32
N ARG A 528 3.45 14.73 7.61
CA ARG A 528 3.32 15.27 8.97
C ARG A 528 2.01 14.86 9.62
N LEU A 529 0.90 14.94 8.89
CA LEU A 529 -0.40 14.47 9.37
C LEU A 529 -0.39 12.96 9.60
N ALA A 530 0.23 12.19 8.70
CA ALA A 530 0.33 10.74 8.83
C ALA A 530 1.12 10.31 10.07
N ASN A 531 2.20 11.01 10.40
CA ASN A 531 2.97 10.80 11.62
C ASN A 531 2.10 10.90 12.88
N MET A 532 1.17 11.86 12.93
CA MET A 532 0.28 12.04 14.08
C MET A 532 -0.64 10.84 14.33
N VAL A 533 -1.12 10.20 13.25
CA VAL A 533 -2.16 9.16 13.31
C VAL A 533 -1.61 7.74 13.22
N ASP A 534 -0.34 7.59 12.85
CA ASP A 534 0.35 6.29 12.73
C ASP A 534 0.29 5.49 14.05
N LYS A 535 0.71 4.22 13.97
CA LYS A 535 0.80 3.34 15.14
C LYS A 535 1.77 3.91 16.17
N ASP A 536 1.44 3.69 17.44
CA ASP A 536 2.39 3.91 18.53
C ASP A 536 3.19 2.61 18.71
N VAL A 537 4.51 2.73 18.76
CA VAL A 537 5.50 1.65 18.88
C VAL A 537 6.18 1.71 20.27
N PRO A 538 6.51 0.58 20.91
CA PRO A 538 7.17 0.58 22.21
C PRO A 538 8.51 1.34 22.18
N VAL A 539 8.71 2.25 23.15
CA VAL A 539 9.96 2.99 23.33
C VAL A 539 11.05 2.02 23.78
N GLY A 540 11.70 1.38 22.81
CA GLY A 540 12.72 0.34 23.03
C GLY A 540 12.87 -0.63 21.86
N GLU A 541 11.82 -0.84 21.06
CA GLU A 541 11.89 -1.62 19.82
C GLU A 541 12.39 -0.78 18.62
N THR A 542 12.31 0.55 18.73
CA THR A 542 12.50 1.48 17.60
C THR A 542 13.63 2.48 17.80
N ALA A 543 14.20 2.55 19.01
CA ALA A 543 15.39 3.32 19.25
C ALA A 543 16.60 2.53 18.72
N VAL A 544 17.03 2.83 17.50
CA VAL A 544 18.39 2.50 17.09
C VAL A 544 19.31 3.02 18.19
N SER A 545 20.04 2.09 18.84
CA SER A 545 21.12 2.43 19.73
C SER A 545 22.22 3.06 18.89
N GLU A 546 22.09 4.33 18.53
CA GLU A 546 23.22 5.09 18.02
C GLU A 546 24.24 5.13 19.16
N ASN A 547 25.35 4.44 18.91
CA ASN A 547 26.53 4.40 19.76
C ASN A 547 26.93 5.82 20.18
N GLY A 548 26.50 6.26 21.37
CA GLY A 548 27.13 7.37 22.09
C GLY A 548 26.38 8.71 22.15
N ALA A 549 25.19 8.87 21.55
CA ALA A 549 24.35 10.05 21.83
C ALA A 549 23.61 9.88 23.17
N LYS A 550 24.38 9.78 24.26
CA LYS A 550 23.85 9.84 25.62
C LYS A 550 23.31 11.25 25.90
N ASP A 551 22.11 11.29 26.47
CA ASP A 551 21.66 12.33 27.40
C ASP A 551 21.15 13.70 26.87
N PHE A 552 20.44 13.78 25.74
CA PHE A 552 19.75 15.06 25.39
C PHE A 552 18.22 15.06 25.42
N TYR A 553 17.58 13.89 25.49
CA TYR A 553 16.16 13.81 25.81
C TYR A 553 15.98 12.86 26.96
N PRO A 554 15.18 13.21 27.98
CA PRO A 554 14.89 12.28 29.05
C PRO A 554 14.29 11.05 28.37
N SER A 555 15.03 9.94 28.37
CA SER A 555 14.42 8.62 28.24
C SER A 555 13.31 8.63 29.28
N THR A 556 12.06 8.65 28.85
CA THR A 556 10.95 8.34 29.73
C THR A 556 11.24 6.92 30.22
N ARG A 557 11.91 6.82 31.37
CA ARG A 557 12.29 5.56 32.03
C ARG A 557 11.06 4.79 32.54
N GLY A 558 9.86 5.10 32.05
CA GLY A 558 8.66 4.28 32.18
C GLY A 558 8.24 3.86 30.77
N GLY A 559 8.03 2.56 30.55
CA GLY A 559 7.72 1.98 29.24
C GLY A 559 6.52 2.60 28.53
N GLY A 560 6.75 3.72 27.85
CA GLY A 560 5.79 4.40 26.99
C GLY A 560 5.84 3.90 25.55
N THR A 561 4.89 4.36 24.76
CA THR A 561 4.87 4.20 23.30
C THR A 561 5.14 5.55 22.64
N ASP A 562 5.77 5.56 21.48
CA ASP A 562 6.00 6.77 20.66
C ASP A 562 5.70 6.46 19.18
N LYS A 563 5.80 7.43 18.27
CA LYS A 563 5.78 7.16 16.83
C LYS A 563 7.09 6.54 16.38
N PHE A 564 7.05 5.84 15.26
CA PHE A 564 8.25 5.23 14.67
C PHE A 564 9.19 6.33 14.14
N TYR A 565 10.42 6.40 14.66
CA TYR A 565 11.46 7.29 14.16
C TYR A 565 12.78 6.53 14.06
N ILE A 566 13.46 6.64 12.92
CA ILE A 566 14.79 6.02 12.75
C ILE A 566 15.89 6.84 13.44
N ARG A 567 15.76 8.18 13.41
CA ARG A 567 16.76 9.11 13.94
C ARG A 567 16.17 10.06 14.98
N SER A 568 16.97 10.41 15.98
CA SER A 568 16.59 11.39 17.01
C SER A 568 16.34 12.78 16.41
N TYR A 569 17.11 13.17 15.39
CA TYR A 569 16.94 14.46 14.71
C TYR A 569 15.61 14.54 13.94
N ALA A 570 15.25 13.49 13.21
CA ALA A 570 13.97 13.36 12.49
C ALA A 570 12.75 13.55 13.41
N ARG A 571 12.84 13.09 14.67
CA ARG A 571 11.79 13.29 15.68
C ARG A 571 11.50 14.77 15.98
N THR A 572 12.49 15.64 15.81
CA THR A 572 12.39 17.07 16.19
C THR A 572 12.16 18.00 15.01
N GLU A 573 12.50 17.57 13.80
CA GLU A 573 12.43 18.38 12.59
C GLU A 573 11.56 17.67 11.52
N PRO A 574 10.31 18.11 11.31
CA PRO A 574 9.36 17.40 10.44
C PRO A 574 9.81 17.26 8.97
N GLY A 575 10.59 18.21 8.45
CA GLY A 575 11.16 18.08 7.10
C GLY A 575 12.20 16.96 7.02
N GLU A 576 12.97 16.76 8.09
CA GLU A 576 13.93 15.67 8.19
C GLU A 576 13.25 14.34 8.47
N ASP A 577 12.13 14.32 9.21
CA ASP A 577 11.29 13.11 9.32
C ASP A 577 10.89 12.57 7.96
N PHE A 578 10.45 13.47 7.08
CA PHE A 578 10.08 13.16 5.71
C PHE A 578 11.27 12.61 4.92
N ALA A 579 12.41 13.31 4.94
CA ALA A 579 13.61 12.93 4.21
C ALA A 579 14.21 11.59 4.68
N VAL A 580 14.28 11.36 5.99
CA VAL A 580 14.79 10.11 6.57
C VAL A 580 13.89 8.93 6.20
N HIS A 581 12.60 8.99 6.51
CA HIS A 581 11.74 7.82 6.30
C HIS A 581 11.48 7.57 4.80
N MET A 582 11.31 8.60 3.98
CA MET A 582 11.12 8.39 2.55
C MET A 582 12.45 8.10 1.83
N GLY A 583 13.52 8.83 2.12
CA GLY A 583 14.81 8.69 1.43
C GLY A 583 15.63 7.49 1.89
N GLU A 584 15.79 7.31 3.20
CA GLU A 584 16.71 6.31 3.78
C GLU A 584 16.03 4.95 3.99
N GLU A 585 14.72 4.90 4.27
CA GLU A 585 13.99 3.63 4.43
C GLU A 585 13.15 3.26 3.21
N PHE A 586 12.19 4.10 2.83
CA PHE A 586 11.22 3.78 1.78
C PHE A 586 11.89 3.62 0.40
N LEU A 587 12.92 4.42 0.11
CA LEU A 587 13.72 4.37 -1.12
C LEU A 587 15.04 3.59 -0.97
N SER A 588 15.29 3.02 0.22
CA SER A 588 16.49 2.23 0.51
C SER A 588 16.75 1.16 -0.55
N SER A 589 18.01 0.84 -0.82
CA SER A 589 18.33 -0.39 -1.56
C SER A 589 18.09 -1.65 -0.72
N ASP A 590 18.07 -1.51 0.61
CA ASP A 590 17.69 -2.58 1.51
C ASP A 590 16.16 -2.74 1.51
N VAL A 591 15.70 -3.95 1.23
CA VAL A 591 14.28 -4.28 1.17
C VAL A 591 13.70 -4.40 2.58
N ASP A 592 14.50 -4.79 3.56
CA ASP A 592 14.05 -4.95 4.95
C ASP A 592 13.73 -3.59 5.58
N SER A 593 14.52 -2.55 5.27
CA SER A 593 14.23 -1.15 5.62
C SER A 593 12.83 -0.71 5.17
N PHE A 594 12.49 -0.96 3.91
CA PHE A 594 11.16 -0.66 3.37
C PHE A 594 10.05 -1.42 4.10
N TYR A 595 10.23 -2.72 4.37
CA TYR A 595 9.21 -3.51 5.08
C TYR A 595 9.06 -3.09 6.54
N ASN A 596 10.16 -2.77 7.22
CA ASN A 596 10.15 -2.29 8.59
C ASN A 596 9.36 -0.97 8.70
N LEU A 597 9.58 -0.05 7.76
CA LEU A 597 8.78 1.17 7.66
C LEU A 597 7.29 0.87 7.39
N ALA A 598 7.00 -0.01 6.43
CA ALA A 598 5.62 -0.36 6.06
C ALA A 598 4.83 -0.97 7.22
N GLU A 599 5.47 -1.78 8.06
CA GLU A 599 4.86 -2.42 9.22
C GLU A 599 4.60 -1.42 10.36
N ASN A 600 5.59 -0.58 10.67
CA ASN A 600 5.56 0.31 11.83
C ASN A 600 4.90 1.67 11.57
N ALA A 601 4.95 2.17 10.34
CA ALA A 601 4.41 3.46 9.93
C ALA A 601 3.56 3.34 8.64
N PRO A 602 2.48 2.52 8.65
CA PRO A 602 1.71 2.22 7.44
C PRO A 602 1.02 3.44 6.83
N VAL A 603 0.59 4.42 7.63
CA VAL A 603 -0.07 5.63 7.11
C VAL A 603 0.94 6.51 6.39
N ARG A 604 2.12 6.76 6.98
CA ARG A 604 3.21 7.47 6.29
C ARG A 604 3.67 6.74 5.05
N THR A 605 3.77 5.42 5.11
CA THR A 605 4.13 4.58 3.95
C THR A 605 3.15 4.75 2.78
N ALA A 606 1.84 4.83 3.06
CA ALA A 606 0.83 5.14 2.04
C ALA A 606 1.00 6.54 1.43
N VAL A 607 1.32 7.55 2.25
CA VAL A 607 1.64 8.91 1.77
C VAL A 607 2.91 8.91 0.90
N TYR A 608 3.96 8.19 1.29
CA TYR A 608 5.19 8.11 0.51
C TYR A 608 5.00 7.39 -0.81
N ALA A 609 4.19 6.33 -0.85
CA ALA A 609 3.83 5.67 -2.11
C ALA A 609 3.07 6.61 -3.05
N LYS A 610 2.17 7.44 -2.51
CA LYS A 610 1.48 8.48 -3.29
C LYS A 610 2.45 9.52 -3.84
N ASN A 611 3.38 10.02 -3.00
CA ASN A 611 4.39 10.98 -3.45
C ASN A 611 5.32 10.37 -4.52
N LEU A 612 5.77 9.14 -4.32
CA LEU A 612 6.61 8.41 -5.27
C LEU A 612 5.87 8.21 -6.59
N SER A 613 4.59 7.80 -6.57
CA SER A 613 3.78 7.66 -7.78
C SER A 613 3.64 8.98 -8.55
N TRP A 614 3.42 10.09 -7.84
CA TRP A 614 3.40 11.43 -8.44
C TRP A 614 4.75 11.79 -9.08
N ALA A 615 5.86 11.55 -8.37
CA ALA A 615 7.20 11.88 -8.83
C ALA A 615 7.61 11.06 -10.08
N LEU A 616 7.26 9.78 -10.10
CA LEU A 616 7.45 8.88 -11.25
C LEU A 616 6.56 9.25 -12.45
N GLY A 617 5.39 9.84 -12.20
CA GLY A 617 4.46 10.29 -13.25
C GLY A 617 4.81 11.65 -13.87
N GLN A 618 5.77 12.40 -13.32
CA GLN A 618 6.20 13.67 -13.90
C GLN A 618 7.00 13.44 -15.21
N PRO A 619 6.93 14.35 -16.20
CA PRO A 619 7.71 14.24 -17.43
C PRO A 619 9.20 14.00 -17.14
N TYR A 620 9.73 12.90 -17.68
CA TYR A 620 11.10 12.48 -17.48
C TYR A 620 11.89 12.69 -18.77
N ALA A 621 12.73 13.73 -18.81
CA ALA A 621 13.52 14.08 -20.00
C ALA A 621 14.88 13.32 -20.10
N GLY A 622 15.34 12.71 -19.00
CA GLY A 622 16.41 11.71 -18.99
C GLY A 622 15.84 10.30 -19.19
N SER A 623 16.64 9.30 -19.56
CA SER A 623 16.12 7.95 -19.87
C SER A 623 16.67 6.84 -18.96
N ARG A 624 17.43 7.17 -17.92
CA ARG A 624 18.08 6.18 -17.05
C ARG A 624 17.62 6.33 -15.61
N ASN A 625 16.60 5.54 -15.25
CA ASN A 625 16.31 5.18 -13.86
C ASN A 625 16.48 3.66 -13.72
N THR A 626 17.59 3.23 -13.10
CA THR A 626 17.94 1.80 -12.98
C THR A 626 17.07 1.08 -11.95
N LEU A 627 16.41 1.82 -11.04
CA LEU A 627 15.56 1.29 -9.97
C LEU A 627 14.06 1.52 -10.22
N GLY A 628 13.67 2.00 -11.40
CA GLY A 628 12.27 2.36 -11.69
C GLY A 628 11.27 1.22 -11.48
N SER A 629 11.66 -0.02 -11.84
CA SER A 629 10.82 -1.21 -11.60
C SER A 629 10.68 -1.51 -10.11
N MET A 630 11.76 -1.38 -9.32
CA MET A 630 11.72 -1.54 -7.86
C MET A 630 10.77 -0.52 -7.23
N TYR A 631 10.84 0.75 -7.65
CA TYR A 631 9.96 1.81 -7.15
C TYR A 631 8.50 1.56 -7.48
N ASN A 632 8.19 1.15 -8.71
CA ASN A 632 6.83 0.75 -9.09
C ASN A 632 6.33 -0.44 -8.26
N ASN A 633 7.17 -1.46 -8.05
CA ASN A 633 6.83 -2.62 -7.23
C ASN A 633 6.53 -2.22 -5.77
N ARG A 634 7.26 -1.25 -5.20
CA ARG A 634 6.98 -0.73 -3.86
C ARG A 634 5.62 -0.01 -3.80
N VAL A 635 5.32 0.85 -4.77
CA VAL A 635 4.01 1.52 -4.85
C VAL A 635 2.89 0.48 -4.95
N GLU A 636 3.03 -0.52 -5.81
CA GLU A 636 2.06 -1.61 -5.98
C GLU A 636 1.91 -2.45 -4.69
N TYR A 637 3.02 -2.75 -4.01
CA TYR A 637 2.99 -3.46 -2.73
C TYR A 637 2.22 -2.66 -1.68
N VAL A 638 2.49 -1.36 -1.56
CA VAL A 638 1.81 -0.48 -0.59
C VAL A 638 0.32 -0.42 -0.87
N GLN A 639 -0.08 -0.20 -2.13
CA GLN A 639 -1.49 -0.16 -2.52
C GLN A 639 -2.25 -1.45 -2.16
N ARG A 640 -1.61 -2.61 -2.33
CA ARG A 640 -2.25 -3.91 -2.10
C ARG A 640 -2.21 -4.36 -0.64
N ASN A 641 -1.11 -4.13 0.07
CA ASN A 641 -0.84 -4.78 1.35
C ASN A 641 -0.83 -3.82 2.54
N VAL A 642 -0.45 -2.55 2.33
CA VAL A 642 -0.26 -1.57 3.43
C VAL A 642 -1.44 -0.61 3.52
N LEU A 643 -1.96 -0.16 2.38
CA LEU A 643 -3.05 0.82 2.31
C LEU A 643 -4.32 0.36 3.04
N PRO A 644 -4.78 -0.91 2.95
CA PRO A 644 -5.94 -1.35 3.73
C PRO A 644 -5.74 -1.22 5.24
N GLU A 645 -4.54 -1.49 5.74
CA GLU A 645 -4.21 -1.32 7.15
C GLU A 645 -4.10 0.16 7.54
N ALA A 646 -3.48 0.98 6.69
CA ALA A 646 -3.43 2.43 6.88
C ALA A 646 -4.84 3.02 7.01
N VAL A 647 -5.77 2.68 6.09
CA VAL A 647 -7.16 3.13 6.14
C VAL A 647 -7.84 2.70 7.45
N LYS A 648 -7.65 1.45 7.89
CA LYS A 648 -8.18 0.98 9.18
C LYS A 648 -7.66 1.78 10.38
N ILE A 649 -6.39 2.18 10.35
CA ILE A 649 -5.81 3.05 11.38
C ILE A 649 -6.47 4.44 11.36
N LEU A 650 -6.67 5.01 10.17
CA LEU A 650 -7.37 6.29 10.02
C LEU A 650 -8.81 6.22 10.55
N GLU A 651 -9.56 5.17 10.21
CA GLU A 651 -10.91 4.93 10.73
C GLU A 651 -10.93 4.87 12.27
N ASN A 652 -9.98 4.12 12.86
CA ASN A 652 -9.87 4.03 14.31
C ASN A 652 -9.58 5.40 14.94
N ARG A 653 -8.61 6.15 14.38
CA ARG A 653 -8.24 7.49 14.89
C ARG A 653 -9.36 8.50 14.71
N LEU A 654 -10.19 8.38 13.67
CA LEU A 654 -11.38 9.21 13.47
C LEU A 654 -12.39 9.04 14.62
N VAL A 655 -12.47 7.84 15.20
CA VAL A 655 -13.38 7.52 16.31
C VAL A 655 -12.76 7.84 17.67
N SER A 656 -11.57 7.31 17.96
CA SER A 656 -10.96 7.31 19.31
C SER A 656 -9.81 8.29 19.50
N GLY A 657 -9.34 8.96 18.44
CA GLY A 657 -8.21 9.88 18.52
C GLY A 657 -8.53 11.19 19.26
N THR A 658 -7.46 11.89 19.63
CA THR A 658 -7.52 13.30 20.05
C THR A 658 -8.09 14.18 18.93
N PRO A 659 -8.56 15.41 19.21
CA PRO A 659 -9.06 16.31 18.17
C PRO A 659 -8.08 16.53 17.01
N ALA A 660 -6.78 16.58 17.32
CA ALA A 660 -5.71 16.73 16.33
C ALA A 660 -5.55 15.46 15.46
N GLU A 661 -5.56 14.27 16.07
CA GLU A 661 -5.53 12.99 15.34
C GLU A 661 -6.78 12.80 14.48
N LYS A 662 -7.96 13.19 14.98
CA LYS A 662 -9.22 13.14 14.23
C LYS A 662 -9.18 14.05 13.00
N ALA A 663 -8.66 15.27 13.15
CA ALA A 663 -8.50 16.20 12.03
C ALA A 663 -7.52 15.65 10.98
N ALA A 664 -6.36 15.14 11.42
CA ALA A 664 -5.38 14.52 10.55
C ALA A 664 -5.94 13.27 9.84
N ALA A 665 -6.68 12.43 10.55
CA ALA A 665 -7.32 11.24 9.99
C ALA A 665 -8.37 11.61 8.94
N ALA A 666 -9.20 12.62 9.21
CA ALA A 666 -10.17 13.13 8.25
C ALA A 666 -9.49 13.61 6.96
N GLU A 667 -8.42 14.41 7.06
CA GLU A 667 -7.66 14.90 5.91
C GLU A 667 -7.02 13.76 5.09
N LEU A 668 -6.45 12.77 5.77
CA LEU A 668 -5.83 11.61 5.12
C LEU A 668 -6.86 10.67 4.50
N LEU A 669 -8.07 10.56 5.08
CA LEU A 669 -9.18 9.82 4.49
C LEU A 669 -9.70 10.51 3.23
N VAL A 670 -9.55 11.83 3.08
CA VAL A 670 -9.74 12.44 1.77
C VAL A 670 -8.83 11.69 0.81
N GLN A 671 -7.53 11.58 1.09
CA GLN A 671 -6.52 10.97 0.21
C GLN A 671 -6.72 9.49 -0.11
N PHE A 672 -7.15 8.69 0.86
CA PHE A 672 -7.09 7.22 0.79
C PHE A 672 -8.43 6.52 1.01
N GLY A 673 -9.45 7.25 1.47
CA GLY A 673 -10.75 6.70 1.79
C GLY A 673 -11.60 6.40 0.56
N ASP A 674 -12.55 5.50 0.76
CA ASP A 674 -13.67 5.22 -0.13
C ASP A 674 -14.85 6.16 0.20
N PRO A 675 -15.37 6.95 -0.76
CA PRO A 675 -16.54 7.81 -0.54
C PRO A 675 -17.79 7.08 -0.02
N GLU A 676 -18.06 5.85 -0.47
CA GLU A 676 -19.26 5.09 -0.07
C GLU A 676 -19.16 4.65 1.40
N LEU A 677 -17.95 4.37 1.88
CA LEU A 677 -17.72 3.85 3.24
C LEU A 677 -17.49 4.98 4.27
N HIS A 678 -16.76 6.02 3.90
CA HIS A 678 -16.22 6.97 4.89
C HIS A 678 -16.99 8.28 4.99
N THR A 679 -17.81 8.63 3.99
CA THR A 679 -18.59 9.88 4.01
C THR A 679 -19.50 9.98 5.25
N ALA A 680 -20.23 8.91 5.57
CA ALA A 680 -21.13 8.89 6.72
C ALA A 680 -20.37 9.09 8.05
N SER A 681 -19.18 8.51 8.19
CA SER A 681 -18.33 8.65 9.38
C SER A 681 -17.80 10.08 9.54
N LEU A 682 -17.42 10.72 8.44
CA LEU A 682 -16.95 12.11 8.43
C LEU A 682 -18.10 13.09 8.72
N VAL A 683 -19.28 12.88 8.14
CA VAL A 683 -20.47 13.68 8.45
C VAL A 683 -20.88 13.51 9.91
N LYS A 684 -20.87 12.28 10.44
CA LYS A 684 -21.14 12.03 11.86
C LYS A 684 -20.16 12.81 12.75
N LEU A 685 -18.88 12.83 12.41
CA LEU A 685 -17.88 13.61 13.14
C LEU A 685 -18.17 15.12 13.06
N ALA A 686 -18.58 15.62 11.90
CA ALA A 686 -18.97 17.02 11.71
C ALA A 686 -20.21 17.43 12.52
N THR A 687 -21.08 16.49 12.88
CA THR A 687 -22.28 16.76 13.67
C THR A 687 -22.09 16.70 15.19
N ASP A 688 -20.93 16.23 15.67
CA ASP A 688 -20.71 16.05 17.10
C ASP A 688 -20.44 17.39 17.80
N PRO A 689 -21.36 17.92 18.63
CA PRO A 689 -21.21 19.24 19.25
C PRO A 689 -20.04 19.29 20.24
N ALA A 690 -19.58 18.16 20.76
CA ALA A 690 -18.41 18.12 21.65
C ALA A 690 -17.10 18.39 20.90
N LEU A 691 -17.13 18.41 19.57
CA LEU A 691 -15.98 18.57 18.69
C LEU A 691 -15.93 19.92 17.97
N ALA A 692 -16.71 20.91 18.43
CA ALA A 692 -16.57 22.32 18.04
C ALA A 692 -15.31 22.97 18.65
N VAL A 693 -14.17 22.29 18.54
CA VAL A 693 -12.87 22.72 19.03
C VAL A 693 -11.93 22.94 17.86
N THR A 694 -11.11 23.97 17.91
CA THR A 694 -10.00 24.16 16.97
C THR A 694 -8.87 23.19 17.33
N PRO A 695 -8.41 22.32 16.43
CA PRO A 695 -7.30 21.42 16.72
C PRO A 695 -6.00 22.20 16.99
N GLU A 696 -5.19 21.80 17.97
CA GLU A 696 -3.92 22.48 18.25
C GLU A 696 -2.89 22.33 17.11
N ALA A 697 -3.04 21.33 16.22
CA ALA A 697 -2.09 20.97 15.15
C ALA A 697 -2.35 21.65 13.78
N VAL A 698 -3.06 22.78 13.74
CA VAL A 698 -3.50 23.44 12.48
C VAL A 698 -2.39 23.91 11.52
N PRO A 699 -1.11 24.18 11.90
CA PRO A 699 -0.11 24.62 10.93
C PRO A 699 0.09 23.66 9.75
N ALA A 700 0.02 22.34 9.99
CA ALA A 700 0.13 21.33 8.94
C ALA A 700 -1.10 21.30 8.02
N LEU A 701 -2.30 21.60 8.54
CA LEU A 701 -3.54 21.63 7.76
C LEU A 701 -3.62 22.83 6.82
N LYS A 702 -3.03 23.98 7.17
CA LYS A 702 -3.03 25.18 6.31
C LYS A 702 -2.40 24.95 4.94
N GLY A 703 -1.41 24.06 4.84
CA GLY A 703 -0.70 23.77 3.60
C GLY A 703 -1.32 22.69 2.70
N VAL A 704 -2.42 22.04 3.10
CA VAL A 704 -3.04 20.91 2.35
C VAL A 704 -4.30 21.33 1.58
N GLY A 705 -4.70 22.61 1.64
CA GLY A 705 -5.80 23.13 0.81
C GLY A 705 -6.81 24.03 1.52
N PHE A 706 -6.57 24.43 2.78
CA PHE A 706 -7.48 25.30 3.53
C PHE A 706 -7.27 26.82 3.30
N GLY A 707 -6.43 27.23 2.33
CA GLY A 707 -6.04 28.63 2.14
C GLY A 707 -6.50 29.25 0.83
N HIS A 708 -7.52 30.13 0.88
CA HIS A 708 -7.49 31.35 0.07
C HIS A 708 -6.49 32.31 0.72
N GLU A 709 -5.40 32.66 0.02
CA GLU A 709 -4.44 33.66 0.49
C GLU A 709 -5.15 35.01 0.69
N GLY A 710 -5.28 35.50 1.92
CA GLY A 710 -5.55 36.91 2.16
C GLY A 710 -6.46 37.30 3.34
N SER A 711 -7.22 36.40 3.95
CA SER A 711 -8.08 36.75 5.10
C SER A 711 -7.54 36.19 6.42
N VAL A 712 -7.61 37.00 7.48
CA VAL A 712 -7.49 36.54 8.87
C VAL A 712 -8.72 35.67 9.14
N VAL A 713 -8.69 34.41 8.71
CA VAL A 713 -9.80 33.47 8.90
C VAL A 713 -9.61 32.80 10.26
N ASP A 714 -10.69 32.77 11.03
CA ASP A 714 -10.82 31.91 12.20
C ASP A 714 -10.35 30.49 11.83
N LEU A 715 -9.54 29.87 12.69
CA LEU A 715 -9.03 28.54 12.42
C LEU A 715 -10.20 27.55 12.36
N PRO A 716 -10.27 26.67 11.34
CA PRO A 716 -11.39 25.76 11.19
C PRO A 716 -11.51 24.86 12.42
N THR A 717 -12.74 24.63 12.88
CA THR A 717 -13.02 23.65 13.93
C THR A 717 -12.85 22.23 13.37
N LEU A 718 -12.76 21.22 14.25
CA LEU A 718 -12.75 19.83 13.81
C LEU A 718 -14.02 19.46 13.02
N GLN A 719 -15.16 20.08 13.33
CA GLN A 719 -16.40 19.91 12.55
C GLN A 719 -16.23 20.40 11.11
N ASP A 720 -15.64 21.59 10.93
CA ASP A 720 -15.39 22.17 9.61
C ASP A 720 -14.41 21.30 8.80
N VAL A 721 -13.34 20.81 9.44
CA VAL A 721 -12.37 19.91 8.81
C VAL A 721 -13.03 18.60 8.38
N ALA A 722 -13.86 18.00 9.24
CA ALA A 722 -14.54 16.74 8.95
C ALA A 722 -15.56 16.89 7.81
N PHE A 723 -16.36 17.96 7.82
CA PHE A 723 -17.32 18.22 6.76
C PHE A 723 -16.63 18.52 5.42
N ASP A 724 -15.57 19.33 5.45
CA ASP A 724 -14.78 19.62 4.25
C ASP A 724 -14.07 18.38 3.70
N ALA A 725 -13.59 17.50 4.56
CA ALA A 725 -13.05 16.21 4.17
C ALA A 725 -14.12 15.33 3.51
N ALA A 726 -15.34 15.25 4.06
CA ALA A 726 -16.45 14.52 3.45
C ALA A 726 -16.80 15.09 2.06
N TYR A 727 -16.89 16.41 1.94
CA TYR A 727 -17.14 17.08 0.67
C TYR A 727 -16.04 16.78 -0.36
N ARG A 728 -14.76 16.97 0.00
CA ARG A 728 -13.63 16.71 -0.90
C ARG A 728 -13.47 15.25 -1.26
N LEU A 729 -13.86 14.33 -0.37
CA LEU A 729 -13.88 12.91 -0.66
C LEU A 729 -14.89 12.58 -1.76
N ASN A 730 -16.10 13.16 -1.71
CA ASN A 730 -17.13 12.99 -2.74
C ASN A 730 -16.81 13.74 -4.04
N ALA A 731 -16.15 14.90 -3.96
CA ALA A 731 -15.79 15.70 -5.13
C ALA A 731 -14.69 15.08 -6.03
N ARG A 732 -14.04 13.99 -5.60
CA ARG A 732 -12.97 13.32 -6.35
C ARG A 732 -13.46 12.65 -7.62
N ASN A 733 -14.65 12.06 -7.56
CA ASN A 733 -15.20 11.24 -8.62
C ASN A 733 -16.09 12.09 -9.52
N TYR A 734 -15.53 13.10 -10.20
CA TYR A 734 -16.27 14.07 -11.03
C TYR A 734 -16.93 15.20 -10.21
N GLY A 735 -16.80 16.45 -10.69
CA GLY A 735 -17.22 17.65 -9.96
C GLY A 735 -18.71 17.77 -9.64
N HIS A 736 -19.55 16.87 -10.16
CA HIS A 736 -21.00 16.86 -9.88
C HIS A 736 -21.35 16.23 -8.54
N ASP A 737 -20.62 15.19 -8.12
CA ASP A 737 -20.91 14.42 -6.89
C ASP A 737 -20.66 15.25 -5.63
N GLY A 738 -19.62 16.08 -5.63
CA GLY A 738 -19.36 17.03 -4.54
C GLY A 738 -20.49 18.06 -4.38
N PHE A 739 -21.09 18.52 -5.48
CA PHE A 739 -22.21 19.45 -5.42
C PHE A 739 -23.50 18.77 -4.98
N ASP A 740 -23.76 17.52 -5.43
CA ASP A 740 -24.86 16.69 -4.91
C ASP A 740 -24.77 16.52 -3.39
N PHE A 741 -23.57 16.21 -2.90
CA PHE A 741 -23.31 16.10 -1.47
C PHE A 741 -23.68 17.38 -0.71
N LEU A 742 -23.30 18.56 -1.23
CA LEU A 742 -23.64 19.85 -0.60
C LEU A 742 -25.15 20.12 -0.61
N LEU A 743 -25.87 19.78 -1.68
CA LEU A 743 -27.32 19.96 -1.75
C LEU A 743 -28.07 19.02 -0.80
N GLU A 744 -27.64 17.76 -0.71
CA GLU A 744 -28.20 16.78 0.23
C GLU A 744 -27.99 17.22 1.69
N HIS A 745 -26.82 17.74 2.00
CA HIS A 745 -26.47 18.16 3.36
C HIS A 745 -26.87 19.61 3.68
N GLY A 746 -27.29 20.40 2.68
CA GLY A 746 -27.76 21.77 2.82
C GLY A 746 -29.26 21.90 3.14
N ARG A 747 -29.97 20.77 3.16
CA ARG A 747 -31.41 20.70 3.44
C ARG A 747 -31.75 21.21 4.86
N PRO A 748 -32.97 21.73 5.09
CA PRO A 748 -33.35 22.34 6.37
C PRO A 748 -33.22 21.44 7.60
N ASP A 749 -33.39 20.13 7.43
CA ASP A 749 -33.34 19.08 8.45
C ASP A 749 -31.92 18.55 8.73
N SER A 750 -30.96 18.86 7.85
CA SER A 750 -29.58 18.41 8.02
C SER A 750 -28.89 19.12 9.20
N PRO A 751 -28.22 18.37 10.09
CA PRO A 751 -27.46 18.94 11.20
C PRO A 751 -26.22 19.73 10.75
N VAL A 752 -25.74 19.51 9.51
CA VAL A 752 -24.57 20.22 8.93
C VAL A 752 -24.96 21.27 7.89
N LYS A 753 -26.23 21.67 7.82
CA LYS A 753 -26.73 22.62 6.81
C LYS A 753 -25.99 23.94 6.75
N GLY A 754 -25.51 24.45 7.90
CA GLY A 754 -24.75 25.69 7.98
C GLY A 754 -23.45 25.59 7.16
N MET A 755 -22.65 24.56 7.44
CA MET A 755 -21.39 24.28 6.73
C MET A 755 -21.63 24.02 5.24
N ALA A 756 -22.65 23.22 4.88
CA ALA A 756 -22.99 22.92 3.50
C ALA A 756 -23.35 24.18 2.70
N ARG A 757 -24.21 25.04 3.26
CA ARG A 757 -24.65 26.29 2.62
C ARG A 757 -23.53 27.31 2.50
N GLU A 758 -22.67 27.42 3.51
CA GLU A 758 -21.48 28.25 3.42
C GLU A 758 -20.58 27.82 2.26
N ARG A 759 -20.40 26.51 2.05
CA ARG A 759 -19.62 26.00 0.90
C ARG A 759 -20.31 26.25 -0.43
N ILE A 760 -21.64 26.13 -0.52
CA ILE A 760 -22.38 26.53 -1.72
C ILE A 760 -22.14 28.01 -2.04
N ARG A 761 -22.25 28.91 -1.05
CA ARG A 761 -21.96 30.35 -1.22
C ARG A 761 -20.51 30.60 -1.65
N ALA A 762 -19.57 29.82 -1.14
CA ALA A 762 -18.15 29.96 -1.47
C ALA A 762 -17.80 29.51 -2.90
N GLN A 763 -18.64 28.67 -3.53
CA GLN A 763 -18.50 28.36 -4.96
C GLN A 763 -18.88 29.59 -5.79
N ARG A 764 -17.91 30.50 -5.99
CA ARG A 764 -18.07 31.79 -6.67
C ARG A 764 -18.82 31.64 -8.01
N GLY A 765 -20.03 32.20 -8.10
CA GLY A 765 -20.81 32.32 -9.33
C GLY A 765 -22.27 32.67 -9.06
N HIS A 766 -22.96 33.26 -10.04
CA HIS A 766 -24.40 33.60 -9.98
C HIS A 766 -25.33 32.39 -9.69
N ASN A 767 -24.77 31.19 -9.75
CA ASN A 767 -25.46 29.93 -9.55
C ASN A 767 -25.69 29.62 -8.06
N ALA A 768 -24.78 30.03 -7.17
CA ALA A 768 -24.82 29.69 -5.75
C ALA A 768 -26.08 30.25 -5.07
N ASP A 769 -26.43 31.50 -5.37
CA ASP A 769 -27.59 32.19 -4.79
C ASP A 769 -28.92 31.47 -5.09
N ALA A 770 -29.06 30.94 -6.31
CA ALA A 770 -30.27 30.23 -6.71
C ALA A 770 -30.42 28.89 -5.97
N TYR A 771 -29.33 28.15 -5.80
CA TYR A 771 -29.33 26.89 -5.04
C TYR A 771 -29.49 27.11 -3.53
N GLU A 772 -28.89 28.17 -2.98
CA GLU A 772 -29.13 28.56 -1.60
C GLU A 772 -30.60 28.91 -1.39
N ARG A 773 -31.17 29.71 -2.29
CA ARG A 773 -32.59 30.08 -2.21
C ARG A 773 -33.50 28.86 -2.34
N PHE A 774 -33.15 27.89 -3.17
CA PHE A 774 -33.86 26.61 -3.25
C PHE A 774 -33.86 25.89 -1.90
N LEU A 775 -32.70 25.78 -1.26
CA LEU A 775 -32.57 25.12 0.06
C LEU A 775 -33.35 25.86 1.16
N ASP A 776 -33.48 27.19 1.10
CA ASP A 776 -34.33 27.97 2.03
C ASP A 776 -35.82 27.65 1.89
N LEU A 777 -36.26 27.36 0.66
CA LEU A 777 -37.67 27.14 0.35
C LEU A 777 -38.07 25.67 0.41
N GLN A 778 -37.11 24.76 0.53
CA GLN A 778 -37.37 23.31 0.55
C GLN A 778 -38.28 22.92 1.73
N GLY A 779 -39.33 22.15 1.45
CA GLY A 779 -40.37 21.74 2.39
C GLY A 779 -41.30 22.87 2.85
N ASN A 780 -41.06 24.12 2.44
CA ASN A 780 -41.82 25.28 2.90
C ASN A 780 -43.05 25.51 2.03
N ARG A 781 -44.22 25.15 2.55
CA ARG A 781 -45.53 25.34 1.88
C ARG A 781 -45.84 26.79 1.55
N ASP A 782 -45.42 27.73 2.40
CA ASP A 782 -45.66 29.17 2.18
C ASP A 782 -44.69 29.73 1.11
N GLY A 783 -43.59 29.02 0.85
CA GLY A 783 -42.60 29.34 -0.18
C GLY A 783 -42.97 28.89 -1.59
N LEU A 784 -44.11 28.22 -1.78
CA LEU A 784 -44.49 27.62 -3.06
C LEU A 784 -44.54 28.62 -4.25
N PRO A 785 -45.12 29.84 -4.12
CA PRO A 785 -45.08 30.82 -5.20
C PRO A 785 -43.66 31.22 -5.60
N GLU A 786 -42.76 31.28 -4.62
CA GLU A 786 -41.37 31.64 -4.87
C GLU A 786 -40.58 30.48 -5.49
N LEU A 787 -40.81 29.23 -5.06
CA LEU A 787 -40.25 28.05 -5.74
C LEU A 787 -40.64 28.02 -7.23
N MET A 788 -41.89 28.37 -7.55
CA MET A 788 -42.32 28.48 -8.95
C MET A 788 -41.56 29.55 -9.74
N GLU A 789 -41.18 30.67 -9.12
CA GLU A 789 -40.35 31.67 -9.79
C GLU A 789 -38.90 31.22 -9.90
N LEU A 790 -38.41 30.51 -8.88
CA LEU A 790 -37.04 30.05 -8.80
C LEU A 790 -36.70 29.10 -9.95
N ILE A 791 -37.66 28.32 -10.45
CA ILE A 791 -37.46 27.43 -11.61
C ILE A 791 -36.91 28.17 -12.84
N ASP A 792 -37.27 29.44 -13.04
CA ASP A 792 -36.79 30.23 -14.17
C ASP A 792 -35.41 30.83 -13.90
N ARG A 793 -35.05 30.98 -12.62
CA ARG A 793 -33.77 31.55 -12.16
C ARG A 793 -32.71 30.47 -11.94
N MET A 794 -33.09 29.18 -11.92
CA MET A 794 -32.13 28.09 -11.78
C MET A 794 -31.19 28.07 -12.99
N PRO A 795 -29.86 28.02 -12.75
CA PRO A 795 -28.86 28.26 -13.78
C PRO A 795 -28.75 27.11 -14.79
N ASP A 796 -29.12 25.90 -14.38
CA ASP A 796 -28.92 24.69 -15.16
C ASP A 796 -30.15 23.76 -15.11
N ALA A 797 -30.11 22.73 -15.96
CA ALA A 797 -31.20 21.77 -16.10
C ALA A 797 -31.47 20.97 -14.81
N ARG A 798 -30.42 20.71 -14.03
CA ARG A 798 -30.48 19.94 -12.79
C ARG A 798 -31.15 20.73 -11.68
N GLY A 799 -30.75 21.99 -11.50
CA GLY A 799 -31.39 22.91 -10.57
C GLY A 799 -32.87 23.10 -10.88
N ARG A 800 -33.21 23.27 -12.16
CA ARG A 800 -34.60 23.32 -12.62
C ARG A 800 -35.37 22.05 -12.26
N ARG A 801 -34.74 20.88 -12.37
CA ARG A 801 -35.35 19.60 -12.02
C ARG A 801 -35.61 19.47 -10.52
N LEU A 802 -34.65 19.88 -9.68
CA LEU A 802 -34.79 19.87 -8.23
C LEU A 802 -35.96 20.75 -7.77
N VAL A 803 -36.02 22.00 -8.27
CA VAL A 803 -37.15 22.90 -7.99
C VAL A 803 -38.47 22.30 -8.50
N PHE A 804 -38.43 21.64 -9.67
CA PHE A 804 -39.63 21.05 -10.25
C PHE A 804 -40.22 19.95 -9.35
N ASP A 805 -39.38 19.02 -8.93
CA ASP A 805 -39.78 17.89 -8.10
C ASP A 805 -40.24 18.37 -6.71
N GLU A 806 -39.58 19.37 -6.13
CA GLU A 806 -39.95 19.98 -4.84
C GLU A 806 -41.33 20.65 -4.90
N VAL A 807 -41.62 21.43 -5.95
CA VAL A 807 -42.95 22.06 -6.09
C VAL A 807 -44.05 21.01 -6.18
N LEU A 808 -43.81 19.90 -6.90
CA LEU A 808 -44.79 18.82 -6.99
C LEU A 808 -45.00 18.12 -5.65
N ASP A 809 -43.92 17.85 -4.90
CA ASP A 809 -43.99 17.21 -3.60
C ASP A 809 -44.75 18.08 -2.58
N VAL A 810 -44.35 19.34 -2.44
CA VAL A 810 -44.99 20.29 -1.51
C VAL A 810 -46.45 20.56 -1.91
N ALA A 811 -46.76 20.67 -3.21
CA ALA A 811 -48.13 20.86 -3.70
C ALA A 811 -48.99 19.59 -3.61
N SER A 812 -48.40 18.40 -3.47
CA SER A 812 -49.16 17.15 -3.29
C SER A 812 -49.80 17.05 -1.92
N GLY A 813 -49.19 17.65 -0.89
CA GLY A 813 -49.65 17.61 0.49
C GLY A 813 -50.57 18.75 0.93
N ALA A 814 -50.97 19.65 0.03
CA ALA A 814 -51.74 20.85 0.35
C ALA A 814 -53.01 20.98 -0.51
N GLU A 815 -54.00 21.75 -0.05
CA GLU A 815 -55.26 22.06 -0.75
C GLU A 815 -55.06 23.00 -1.96
N TYR A 816 -53.94 22.88 -2.69
CA TYR A 816 -53.75 23.62 -3.92
C TYR A 816 -54.62 23.00 -5.02
N GLY A 817 -55.57 23.79 -5.52
CA GLY A 817 -56.49 23.37 -6.58
C GLY A 817 -55.78 23.09 -7.91
N ASP A 818 -56.49 22.39 -8.81
CA ASP A 818 -56.01 22.05 -10.16
C ASP A 818 -55.41 23.24 -10.93
N SER A 819 -55.93 24.45 -10.71
CA SER A 819 -55.47 25.68 -11.35
C SER A 819 -54.00 25.99 -11.05
N PHE A 820 -53.56 25.75 -9.81
CA PHE A 820 -52.18 25.93 -9.41
C PHE A 820 -51.26 24.97 -10.16
N LYS A 821 -51.57 23.66 -10.12
CA LYS A 821 -50.79 22.63 -10.83
C LYS A 821 -50.77 22.90 -12.34
N THR A 822 -51.88 23.34 -12.92
CA THR A 822 -51.96 23.72 -14.34
C THR A 822 -50.99 24.86 -14.68
N ALA A 823 -51.01 25.94 -13.88
CA ALA A 823 -50.12 27.08 -14.09
C ALA A 823 -48.63 26.68 -13.95
N PHE A 824 -48.31 25.85 -12.96
CA PHE A 824 -46.96 25.37 -12.73
C PHE A 824 -46.44 24.45 -13.84
N LEU A 825 -47.21 23.41 -14.22
CA LEU A 825 -46.84 22.53 -15.32
C LEU A 825 -46.73 23.30 -16.64
N GLY A 826 -47.63 24.27 -16.87
CA GLY A 826 -47.53 25.21 -17.99
C GLY A 826 -46.21 25.98 -18.00
N ARG A 827 -45.75 26.46 -16.84
CA ARG A 827 -44.43 27.12 -16.71
C ARG A 827 -43.29 26.15 -17.01
N ALA A 828 -43.33 24.94 -16.45
CA ALA A 828 -42.31 23.91 -16.65
C ALA A 828 -42.17 23.49 -18.12
N LEU A 829 -43.26 23.41 -18.89
CA LEU A 829 -43.25 23.11 -20.34
C LEU A 829 -42.45 24.13 -21.17
N ARG A 830 -42.21 25.35 -20.66
CA ARG A 830 -41.39 26.36 -21.34
C ARG A 830 -39.89 26.06 -21.25
N HIS A 831 -39.49 25.20 -20.32
CA HIS A 831 -38.09 24.81 -20.12
C HIS A 831 -37.79 23.50 -20.84
N PRO A 832 -36.89 23.48 -21.84
CA PRO A 832 -36.57 22.26 -22.57
C PRO A 832 -36.19 21.08 -21.68
N SER A 833 -35.47 21.33 -20.57
CA SER A 833 -35.05 20.30 -19.62
C SER A 833 -36.18 19.71 -18.77
N LEU A 834 -37.37 20.30 -18.76
CA LEU A 834 -38.51 19.87 -17.94
C LEU A 834 -39.72 19.42 -18.75
N GLN A 835 -39.71 19.59 -20.07
CA GLN A 835 -40.86 19.30 -20.93
C GLN A 835 -41.42 17.88 -20.75
N MET A 836 -40.54 16.87 -20.75
CA MET A 836 -40.95 15.47 -20.55
C MET A 836 -41.61 15.26 -19.18
N ALA A 837 -40.93 15.67 -18.12
CA ALA A 837 -41.43 15.55 -16.77
C ALA A 837 -42.76 16.27 -16.52
N ALA A 838 -42.90 17.47 -17.08
CA ALA A 838 -44.14 18.23 -16.99
C ALA A 838 -45.29 17.48 -17.69
N MET A 839 -45.05 16.94 -18.89
CA MET A 839 -46.04 16.14 -19.62
C MET A 839 -46.41 14.83 -18.94
N GLU A 840 -45.49 14.20 -18.21
CA GLU A 840 -45.76 12.99 -17.43
C GLU A 840 -46.68 13.25 -16.24
N ASN A 841 -46.72 14.48 -15.74
CA ASN A 841 -47.54 14.89 -14.61
C ASN A 841 -48.85 15.59 -14.99
N LEU A 842 -49.15 15.74 -16.29
CA LEU A 842 -50.41 16.31 -16.76
C LEU A 842 -51.57 15.33 -16.64
N ASN A 843 -52.67 15.77 -16.03
CA ASN A 843 -53.96 15.10 -16.15
C ASN A 843 -54.77 15.62 -17.36
N LEU A 844 -55.92 15.02 -17.65
CA LEU A 844 -56.75 15.37 -18.82
C LEU A 844 -57.22 16.84 -18.79
N LYS A 845 -57.68 17.32 -17.64
CA LYS A 845 -58.17 18.70 -17.45
C LYS A 845 -57.04 19.71 -17.68
N GLN A 846 -55.87 19.46 -17.13
CA GLN A 846 -54.68 20.30 -17.33
C GLN A 846 -54.22 20.26 -18.79
N SER A 847 -54.28 19.09 -19.43
CA SER A 847 -53.94 18.94 -20.85
C SER A 847 -54.90 19.75 -21.74
N LEU A 848 -56.19 19.79 -21.40
CA LEU A 848 -57.19 20.63 -22.07
C LEU A 848 -56.86 22.12 -21.97
N ASP A 849 -56.44 22.57 -20.79
CA ASP A 849 -56.09 23.97 -20.50
C ASP A 849 -54.75 24.40 -21.13
N LEU A 850 -53.87 23.45 -21.45
CA LEU A 850 -52.52 23.69 -21.99
C LEU A 850 -52.34 23.24 -23.45
N ASP A 851 -53.43 23.03 -24.18
CA ASP A 851 -53.43 22.47 -25.54
C ASP A 851 -52.56 23.24 -26.54
N HIS A 852 -52.57 24.57 -26.48
CA HIS A 852 -51.74 25.42 -27.33
C HIS A 852 -50.24 25.19 -27.08
N MET A 853 -49.84 25.01 -25.82
CA MET A 853 -48.45 24.74 -25.47
C MET A 853 -48.02 23.35 -25.94
N LEU A 854 -48.87 22.33 -25.74
CA LEU A 854 -48.64 20.99 -26.27
C LEU A 854 -48.54 21.00 -27.80
N GLY A 855 -49.38 21.78 -28.48
CA GLY A 855 -49.32 21.99 -29.94
C GLY A 855 -47.95 22.47 -30.41
N ASN A 856 -47.36 23.45 -29.72
CA ASN A 856 -46.02 23.94 -30.05
C ASN A 856 -44.93 22.88 -29.82
N LEU A 857 -45.09 22.03 -28.80
CA LEU A 857 -44.11 20.97 -28.47
C LEU A 857 -44.11 19.81 -29.45
N THR A 858 -45.16 19.63 -30.27
CA THR A 858 -45.15 18.64 -31.37
C THR A 858 -44.07 18.93 -32.42
N PHE A 859 -43.57 20.17 -32.46
CA PHE A 859 -42.45 20.60 -33.31
C PHE A 859 -41.11 20.64 -32.56
N SER A 860 -41.02 20.09 -31.35
CA SER A 860 -39.77 20.01 -30.61
C SER A 860 -38.70 19.25 -31.40
N ARG A 861 -37.44 19.69 -31.28
CA ARG A 861 -36.29 18.96 -31.85
C ARG A 861 -36.07 17.62 -31.15
N ASP A 862 -36.49 17.49 -29.90
CA ASP A 862 -36.51 16.22 -29.19
C ASP A 862 -37.74 15.42 -29.64
N ARG A 863 -37.49 14.30 -30.34
CA ARG A 863 -38.53 13.42 -30.88
C ARG A 863 -39.39 12.80 -29.78
N THR A 864 -38.83 12.53 -28.61
CA THR A 864 -39.56 11.95 -27.48
C THR A 864 -40.56 12.96 -26.96
N VAL A 865 -40.13 14.21 -26.80
CA VAL A 865 -41.00 15.34 -26.43
C VAL A 865 -42.11 15.53 -27.46
N ALA A 866 -41.74 15.61 -28.75
CA ALA A 866 -42.69 15.80 -29.84
C ALA A 866 -43.77 14.70 -29.88
N THR A 867 -43.36 13.45 -29.73
CA THR A 867 -44.27 12.29 -29.74
C THR A 867 -45.18 12.30 -28.52
N LYS A 868 -44.64 12.54 -27.33
CA LYS A 868 -45.43 12.61 -26.09
C LYS A 868 -46.45 13.76 -26.14
N ALA A 869 -46.03 14.92 -26.63
CA ALA A 869 -46.91 16.08 -26.83
C ALA A 869 -48.03 15.78 -27.83
N GLN A 870 -47.71 15.13 -28.95
CA GLN A 870 -48.69 14.73 -29.96
C GLN A 870 -49.74 13.77 -29.38
N ASN A 871 -49.31 12.75 -28.64
CA ASN A 871 -50.22 11.80 -27.99
C ASN A 871 -51.17 12.49 -27.01
N LEU A 872 -50.66 13.40 -26.17
CA LEU A 872 -51.49 14.17 -25.24
C LEU A 872 -52.46 15.09 -25.99
N LEU A 873 -52.02 15.72 -27.08
CA LEU A 873 -52.85 16.61 -27.88
C LEU A 873 -53.99 15.87 -28.59
N ASP A 874 -53.76 14.63 -29.03
CA ASP A 874 -54.81 13.82 -29.64
C ASP A 874 -55.87 13.40 -28.61
N VAL A 875 -55.46 13.08 -27.38
CA VAL A 875 -56.39 12.87 -26.25
C VAL A 875 -57.22 14.13 -25.97
N VAL A 876 -56.57 15.30 -25.95
CA VAL A 876 -57.24 16.59 -25.72
C VAL A 876 -58.23 16.94 -26.83
N ARG A 877 -57.84 16.74 -28.10
CA ARG A 877 -58.70 16.98 -29.27
C ARG A 877 -59.91 16.07 -29.24
N HIS A 878 -59.71 14.79 -28.92
CA HIS A 878 -60.79 13.82 -28.75
C HIS A 878 -61.76 14.27 -27.65
N GLU A 879 -61.24 14.72 -26.51
CA GLU A 879 -62.06 15.19 -25.39
C GLU A 879 -62.87 16.46 -25.71
N LYS A 880 -62.26 17.46 -26.36
CA LYS A 880 -62.97 18.67 -26.83
C LYS A 880 -64.05 18.32 -27.84
N LEU A 881 -63.77 17.36 -28.72
CA LEU A 881 -64.74 16.86 -29.69
C LEU A 881 -65.93 16.19 -29.00
N VAL A 882 -65.69 15.26 -28.07
CA VAL A 882 -66.75 14.58 -27.30
C VAL A 882 -67.59 15.58 -26.52
N THR A 883 -66.98 16.56 -25.86
CA THR A 883 -67.69 17.61 -25.11
C THR A 883 -68.56 18.47 -26.03
N ARG A 884 -68.00 18.92 -27.17
CA ARG A 884 -68.75 19.69 -28.19
C ARG A 884 -69.92 18.88 -28.73
N LEU A 885 -69.71 17.60 -29.04
CA LEU A 885 -70.76 16.73 -29.54
C LEU A 885 -71.86 16.51 -28.51
N GLY A 886 -71.52 16.31 -27.24
CA GLY A 886 -72.50 16.30 -26.15
C GLY A 886 -73.35 17.57 -26.12
N SER A 887 -72.74 18.75 -26.28
CA SER A 887 -73.47 20.03 -26.34
C SER A 887 -74.34 20.19 -27.58
N LEU A 888 -73.90 19.71 -28.75
CA LEU A 888 -74.67 19.73 -30.00
C LEU A 888 -75.86 18.79 -29.93
N LEU A 889 -75.66 17.57 -29.41
CA LEU A 889 -76.71 16.56 -29.23
C LEU A 889 -77.79 17.04 -28.26
N THR A 890 -77.44 17.86 -27.28
CA THR A 890 -78.37 18.46 -26.31
C THR A 890 -78.89 19.83 -26.75
N SER A 891 -78.50 20.34 -27.92
CA SER A 891 -78.95 21.63 -28.43
C SER A 891 -80.44 21.61 -28.79
N LYS A 892 -81.12 22.74 -28.54
CA LYS A 892 -82.51 22.96 -28.97
C LYS A 892 -82.62 23.30 -30.46
N SER A 893 -81.51 23.59 -31.14
CA SER A 893 -81.52 23.87 -32.58
C SER A 893 -81.54 22.56 -33.38
N PRO A 894 -82.55 22.34 -34.25
CA PRO A 894 -82.63 21.13 -35.06
C PRO A 894 -81.39 20.90 -35.93
N SER A 895 -80.84 21.97 -36.53
CA SER A 895 -79.67 21.86 -37.40
C SER A 895 -78.41 21.45 -36.64
N GLN A 896 -78.19 22.02 -35.45
CA GLN A 896 -77.05 21.67 -34.59
C GLN A 896 -77.18 20.26 -34.00
N GLN A 897 -78.39 19.85 -33.62
CA GLN A 897 -78.64 18.51 -33.10
C GLN A 897 -78.44 17.43 -34.19
N SER A 898 -78.93 17.66 -35.41
CA SER A 898 -78.66 16.79 -36.56
C SER A 898 -77.17 16.73 -36.92
N GLU A 899 -76.46 17.87 -36.89
CA GLU A 899 -75.00 17.91 -37.08
C GLU A 899 -74.27 17.08 -36.00
N GLY A 900 -74.65 17.25 -34.73
CA GLY A 900 -74.08 16.50 -33.60
C GLY A 900 -74.24 14.99 -33.75
N VAL A 901 -75.41 14.52 -34.23
CA VAL A 901 -75.67 13.09 -34.49
C VAL A 901 -74.76 12.53 -35.57
N ILE A 902 -74.63 13.24 -36.70
CA ILE A 902 -73.79 12.82 -37.82
C ILE A 902 -72.34 12.69 -37.35
N LEU A 903 -71.83 13.71 -36.67
CA LEU A 903 -70.45 13.73 -36.21
C LEU A 903 -70.18 12.69 -35.10
N ALA A 904 -71.11 12.47 -34.16
CA ALA A 904 -70.97 11.48 -33.10
C ALA A 904 -70.82 10.05 -33.63
N SER A 905 -71.51 9.71 -34.72
CA SER A 905 -71.42 8.39 -35.36
C SER A 905 -69.99 8.00 -35.79
N GLY A 906 -69.14 8.99 -36.07
CA GLY A 906 -67.74 8.80 -36.46
C GLY A 906 -66.75 8.70 -35.30
N VAL A 907 -67.12 9.18 -34.09
CA VAL A 907 -66.21 9.29 -32.93
C VAL A 907 -66.22 8.01 -32.08
N LYS A 908 -67.37 7.33 -31.99
CA LYS A 908 -67.55 6.06 -31.26
C LYS A 908 -67.09 6.10 -29.78
N ASP A 909 -67.19 7.24 -29.12
CA ASP A 909 -66.92 7.39 -27.68
C ASP A 909 -68.20 7.09 -26.87
N ASP A 910 -68.12 6.13 -25.95
CA ASP A 910 -69.27 5.63 -25.17
C ASP A 910 -70.01 6.73 -24.40
N ARG A 911 -69.34 7.84 -24.05
CA ARG A 911 -69.97 8.98 -23.36
C ARG A 911 -71.02 9.69 -24.21
N LEU A 912 -71.01 9.50 -25.53
CA LEU A 912 -72.00 10.05 -26.46
C LEU A 912 -73.27 9.19 -26.56
N VAL A 913 -73.28 7.97 -26.02
CA VAL A 913 -74.42 7.04 -26.11
C VAL A 913 -75.64 7.58 -25.37
N GLU A 914 -75.49 8.09 -24.14
CA GLU A 914 -76.61 8.66 -23.39
C GLU A 914 -77.19 9.93 -24.07
N PRO A 915 -76.38 10.91 -24.51
CA PRO A 915 -76.87 12.03 -25.32
C PRO A 915 -77.58 11.60 -26.61
N LEU A 916 -77.04 10.61 -27.35
CA LEU A 916 -77.69 10.08 -28.57
C LEU A 916 -79.03 9.43 -28.27
N LEU A 917 -79.13 8.65 -27.19
CA LEU A 917 -80.40 8.06 -26.73
C LEU A 917 -81.42 9.13 -26.36
N GLN A 918 -81.00 10.24 -25.74
CA GLN A 918 -81.88 11.38 -25.46
C GLN A 918 -82.40 12.02 -26.76
N VAL A 919 -81.58 12.12 -27.81
CA VAL A 919 -82.03 12.58 -29.13
C VAL A 919 -83.07 11.63 -29.73
N VAL A 920 -82.87 10.31 -29.64
CA VAL A 920 -83.84 9.31 -30.11
C VAL A 920 -85.18 9.42 -29.38
N LEU A 921 -85.14 9.60 -28.06
CA LEU A 921 -86.34 9.58 -27.22
C LEU A 921 -87.13 10.90 -27.22
N GLY A 922 -86.46 12.04 -27.42
CA GLY A 922 -87.11 13.35 -27.27
C GLY A 922 -86.45 14.50 -28.02
N GLY A 923 -85.48 14.24 -28.90
CA GLY A 923 -84.91 15.24 -29.80
C GLY A 923 -85.84 15.60 -30.96
N HIS A 924 -85.39 16.50 -31.84
CA HIS A 924 -86.14 16.87 -33.04
C HIS A 924 -86.37 15.68 -33.97
N HIS A 925 -87.55 15.58 -34.58
CA HIS A 925 -87.91 14.48 -35.48
C HIS A 925 -86.89 14.24 -36.60
N SER A 926 -86.27 15.30 -37.12
CA SER A 926 -85.24 15.21 -38.16
C SER A 926 -83.93 14.57 -37.69
N ALA A 927 -83.67 14.51 -36.39
CA ALA A 927 -82.44 13.95 -35.80
C ALA A 927 -82.64 12.56 -35.17
N GLN A 928 -83.88 12.16 -34.85
CA GLN A 928 -84.20 10.89 -34.18
C GLN A 928 -83.78 9.64 -34.96
N SER A 929 -84.17 9.52 -36.23
CA SER A 929 -83.83 8.35 -37.05
C SER A 929 -82.32 8.24 -37.33
N PRO A 930 -81.61 9.33 -37.68
CA PRO A 930 -80.15 9.31 -37.75
C PRO A 930 -79.48 8.93 -36.42
N ALA A 931 -80.01 9.38 -35.28
CA ALA A 931 -79.43 9.07 -33.97
C ALA A 931 -79.59 7.59 -33.62
N LEU A 932 -80.74 6.99 -33.95
CA LEU A 932 -80.95 5.55 -33.79
C LEU A 932 -79.94 4.75 -34.62
N LYS A 933 -79.73 5.16 -35.87
CA LYS A 933 -78.74 4.52 -36.75
C LYS A 933 -77.30 4.73 -36.27
N ALA A 934 -76.98 5.88 -35.68
CA ALA A 934 -75.67 6.13 -35.09
C ALA A 934 -75.39 5.20 -33.89
N LEU A 935 -76.40 4.90 -33.07
CA LEU A 935 -76.30 3.97 -31.93
C LEU A 935 -76.01 2.52 -32.36
N GLU A 936 -76.38 2.11 -33.57
CA GLU A 936 -76.03 0.78 -34.11
C GLU A 936 -74.52 0.58 -34.29
N LEU A 937 -73.75 1.67 -34.32
CA LEU A 937 -72.28 1.65 -34.43
C LEU A 937 -71.56 1.51 -33.09
N TYR A 938 -72.30 1.56 -31.97
CA TYR A 938 -71.80 1.40 -30.61
C TYR A 938 -72.02 -0.03 -30.11
N SER A 939 -71.30 -0.41 -29.05
CA SER A 939 -71.49 -1.72 -28.42
C SER A 939 -72.93 -1.88 -27.91
N PRO A 940 -73.66 -2.95 -28.31
CA PRO A 940 -75.04 -3.18 -27.86
C PRO A 940 -75.20 -3.20 -26.34
N GLU A 941 -74.19 -3.68 -25.61
CA GLU A 941 -74.24 -3.74 -24.14
C GLU A 941 -74.12 -2.36 -23.49
N VAL A 942 -73.29 -1.46 -24.06
CA VAL A 942 -73.17 -0.07 -23.59
C VAL A 942 -74.48 0.69 -23.85
N VAL A 943 -75.07 0.52 -25.04
CA VAL A 943 -76.37 1.11 -25.39
C VAL A 943 -77.46 0.62 -24.44
N LYS A 944 -77.53 -0.70 -24.18
CA LYS A 944 -78.49 -1.31 -23.25
C LYS A 944 -78.31 -0.82 -21.81
N PHE A 945 -77.07 -0.65 -21.35
CA PHE A 945 -76.75 -0.09 -20.03
C PHE A 945 -77.31 1.33 -19.88
N HIS A 946 -76.98 2.23 -20.81
CA HIS A 946 -77.45 3.62 -20.74
C HIS A 946 -78.97 3.73 -20.94
N LEU A 947 -79.58 2.90 -21.81
CA LEU A 947 -81.03 2.86 -22.00
C LEU A 947 -81.77 2.49 -20.70
N ARG A 948 -81.26 1.50 -19.96
CA ARG A 948 -81.80 1.13 -18.62
C ARG A 948 -81.65 2.27 -17.62
N SER A 949 -80.50 2.95 -17.61
CA SER A 949 -80.26 4.11 -16.73
C SER A 949 -81.26 5.24 -17.00
N ILE A 950 -81.49 5.58 -18.27
CA ILE A 950 -82.49 6.59 -18.66
C ILE A 950 -83.89 6.15 -18.25
N GLY A 951 -84.26 4.88 -18.45
CA GLY A 951 -85.56 4.35 -18.02
C GLY A 951 -85.78 4.45 -16.51
N GLN A 952 -84.76 4.12 -15.70
CA GLN A 952 -84.82 4.28 -14.25
C GLN A 952 -84.93 5.75 -13.82
N LYS A 953 -84.22 6.67 -14.48
CA LYS A 953 -84.35 8.12 -14.24
C LYS A 953 -85.76 8.64 -14.58
N ALA A 954 -86.35 8.16 -15.67
CA ALA A 954 -87.70 8.53 -16.10
C ALA A 954 -88.78 8.03 -15.11
N ASP A 955 -88.65 6.78 -14.63
CA ASP A 955 -89.51 6.22 -13.58
C ASP A 955 -89.37 6.98 -12.25
N ALA A 956 -88.15 7.38 -11.87
CA ALA A 956 -87.92 8.18 -10.67
C ALA A 956 -88.53 9.59 -10.78
N LEU A 957 -88.40 10.26 -11.93
CA LEU A 957 -89.03 11.56 -12.21
C LEU A 957 -90.57 11.49 -12.24
N SER A 958 -91.13 10.39 -12.77
CA SER A 958 -92.57 10.09 -12.72
C SER A 958 -93.07 9.98 -11.27
N ARG A 959 -92.35 9.24 -10.42
CA ARG A 959 -92.68 9.11 -8.99
C ARG A 959 -92.53 10.42 -8.21
N PHE A 960 -91.49 11.22 -8.52
CA PHE A 960 -91.27 12.52 -7.88
C PHE A 960 -92.34 13.56 -8.28
N ARG A 961 -92.77 13.59 -9.55
CA ARG A 961 -93.91 14.43 -9.99
C ARG A 961 -95.23 14.03 -9.35
N ASN A 962 -95.45 12.74 -9.14
CA ASN A 962 -96.65 12.23 -8.44
C ASN A 962 -96.60 12.45 -6.91
N GLN A 963 -95.45 12.85 -6.35
CA GLN A 963 -95.31 13.22 -4.94
C GLN A 963 -95.28 14.75 -4.72
N ALA A 964 -94.96 15.54 -5.74
CA ALA A 964 -94.86 17.00 -5.69
C ALA A 964 -96.10 17.75 -6.21
N GLY A 965 -97.03 17.06 -6.85
CA GLY A 965 -98.40 17.52 -7.12
C GLY A 965 -99.38 16.80 -6.23
#